data_AF-A0AAX3ETJ3-F1
#
_entry.id   AF-A0AAX3ETJ3-F1
#
_cell.length_a   1.000
_cell.length_b   1.000
_cell.length_c   1.000
_cell.angle_alpha   90.00
_cell.angle_beta   90.00
_cell.angle_gamma   90.00
#
_symmetry.space_group_name_H-M   'P 1'
#
loop_
_entity.id
_entity.type
_entity.pdbx_description
1 polymer ?
#
loop_
_entity_poly.entity_id
_entity_poly.type
_entity_poly.pdbx_seq_one_letter_code
_entity_poly.pdbx_strand_id
1 'polypeptide(L)'
;MNHRAHLHSVYLPKSVSGTPYLWFDSLQGVESINGLFEYKLIVKAKDEHGNPAHGIEGLEGYVSFEAYHGSIIHPKEATPHQDTISYQSVASHLDLTALIGTPLGISLDLNDKHPIDDRTITGQVTRHGIITGCAKLTTHNRHAVYELTLSPWTYLLTKTNNYHIHQHKSIPQIIEEVLSCYPYPWQFELTHDYPKQDYQTQYDESDHAFITRLMSEHGISFYFEHTKDNHTLIITDHVSHLKRHANPFYDTLTLNLPNQRMPAYAEYLEHFTPKSRLTCAQSLLSDYQFKAPNEPLMAHDTIKGVQTDTHKPHQALIHHLQRYEWHQGRRAGGDELATKNEQLTAAYRHQSLSATAHGRLKGIQVAHLFTLTGHPHQSMNTDWVVYALQMSIKPIDEDNNTHQYYTADTSFTAYPATHPLVPTTPCPRPPARTQTATVVAQEGEEIHTDQYGRIKVKFHWDKPTLAQRHLVDNRTGDDKDDLSQINTCYLRVASTWAGDHYGHIALPRAGQEVIIDFFGGNPDMPYVAGSLTNPNNMPLYTLPHEKVLSGIRSKEYGGDKSNQLIMDDTKDKLQTHLKSDHLHTEINLGHIRRLTTPQGRGEYRGEGFEVRTDGHGVIRADKGMVITTHGRPHATSHIKDIKETTAQLQNATSTHSSLIQSSIQAQCEERALDDTLMPTLDELNTSMTGEGVDHANHHDDDSDDTLSHPELSNPHIALASLAGMSLTAKQNIHITTDNNLAITTNKDLSLATTSKYNLTVQNGIRVFVQTGGIKHYTAKDDIELQAQDGQIKHIAKDNIEIISTEGKIQITSPTQLSINICGSEFKMNEQGVFITTPGVFQVKSNEKVMEGGEYVGYEVPKLRHPFVGQYIITSSRTNKPLANYPYQINVSDNRKIQGRTNARGETMIVTTVQAESLELINDKPKPIKTRTLYVAGKDSVELFFEYIDD
;
A
#
# COMPACT_ATOMS: atom_id res chain seq x y z
N MET A 1 -12.57 53.60 -58.99
CA MET A 1 -11.41 52.75 -59.31
C MET A 1 -11.85 51.32 -59.15
N ASN A 2 -11.78 50.49 -60.21
CA ASN A 2 -12.07 49.06 -60.10
C ASN A 2 -10.79 48.36 -59.58
N HIS A 3 -10.48 48.55 -58.28
CA HIS A 3 -9.39 47.81 -57.64
C HIS A 3 -9.80 46.34 -57.60
N ARG A 4 -8.91 45.45 -58.04
CA ARG A 4 -9.13 43.99 -58.04
C ARG A 4 -8.73 43.31 -56.73
N ALA A 5 -8.44 44.11 -55.70
CA ALA A 5 -8.09 43.66 -54.36
C ALA A 5 -8.81 44.56 -53.35
N HIS A 6 -9.48 43.96 -52.37
CA HIS A 6 -10.30 44.65 -51.39
C HIS A 6 -9.94 44.24 -49.98
N LEU A 7 -9.74 45.23 -49.09
CA LEU A 7 -9.56 45.01 -47.67
C LEU A 7 -10.92 45.01 -46.96
N HIS A 8 -11.09 44.09 -46.01
CA HIS A 8 -12.33 43.90 -45.28
C HIS A 8 -12.04 43.79 -43.78
N SER A 9 -12.54 44.76 -42.99
CA SER A 9 -12.67 44.63 -41.53
C SER A 9 -13.51 45.79 -40.99
N VAL A 10 -14.25 45.55 -39.92
CA VAL A 10 -14.99 46.59 -39.19
C VAL A 10 -14.07 47.53 -38.42
N TYR A 11 -12.82 47.11 -38.17
CA TYR A 11 -11.78 47.84 -37.48
C TYR A 11 -10.84 48.60 -38.43
N LEU A 12 -11.08 48.54 -39.75
CA LEU A 12 -10.37 49.38 -40.70
C LEU A 12 -10.64 50.85 -40.35
N PRO A 13 -9.59 51.69 -40.31
CA PRO A 13 -9.76 53.10 -40.04
C PRO A 13 -10.56 53.73 -41.19
N LYS A 14 -11.57 54.52 -40.82
CA LYS A 14 -12.48 55.19 -41.75
C LYS A 14 -12.21 56.69 -41.74
N SER A 15 -12.36 57.32 -42.89
CA SER A 15 -12.37 58.77 -43.01
C SER A 15 -13.57 59.36 -42.25
N VAL A 16 -13.59 60.69 -42.09
CA VAL A 16 -14.74 61.42 -41.53
C VAL A 16 -16.04 61.15 -42.31
N SER A 17 -15.92 60.79 -43.60
CA SER A 17 -17.03 60.38 -44.47
C SER A 17 -17.39 58.88 -44.39
N GLY A 18 -16.82 58.13 -43.45
CA GLY A 18 -17.10 56.71 -43.22
C GLY A 18 -16.44 55.75 -44.23
N THR A 19 -15.53 56.25 -45.08
CA THR A 19 -14.88 55.45 -46.14
C THR A 19 -13.53 54.92 -45.63
N PRO A 20 -13.25 53.60 -45.72
CA PRO A 20 -11.92 53.08 -45.39
C PRO A 20 -10.83 53.74 -46.24
N TYR A 21 -9.74 54.18 -45.61
CA TYR A 21 -8.63 54.88 -46.29
C TYR A 21 -7.33 54.06 -46.39
N LEU A 22 -7.42 52.75 -46.17
CA LEU A 22 -6.32 51.81 -46.44
C LEU A 22 -6.55 51.09 -47.78
N TRP A 23 -5.52 51.08 -48.63
CA TRP A 23 -5.52 50.37 -49.90
C TRP A 23 -4.50 49.24 -49.89
N PHE A 24 -4.87 48.14 -50.52
CA PHE A 24 -3.96 47.03 -50.79
C PHE A 24 -2.85 47.48 -51.75
N ASP A 25 -1.60 47.12 -51.43
CA ASP A 25 -0.46 47.31 -52.32
C ASP A 25 0.14 45.96 -52.72
N SER A 26 0.67 45.21 -51.75
CA SER A 26 1.25 43.90 -52.00
C SER A 26 1.01 42.94 -50.84
N LEU A 27 1.07 41.65 -51.13
CA LEU A 27 0.94 40.56 -50.17
C LEU A 27 2.13 39.62 -50.31
N GLN A 28 2.72 39.22 -49.20
CA GLN A 28 3.59 38.05 -49.11
C GLN A 28 2.99 37.10 -48.08
N GLY A 29 2.96 35.81 -48.38
CA GLY A 29 2.25 34.86 -47.53
C GLY A 29 2.92 33.50 -47.53
N VAL A 30 2.88 32.85 -46.37
CA VAL A 30 3.14 31.42 -46.21
C VAL A 30 1.97 30.77 -45.50
N GLU A 31 1.54 29.62 -46.00
CA GLU A 31 0.47 28.83 -45.40
C GLU A 31 0.78 27.35 -45.62
N SER A 32 0.47 26.50 -44.63
CA SER A 32 0.62 25.06 -44.76
C SER A 32 -0.36 24.31 -43.87
N ILE A 33 -0.67 23.07 -44.26
CA ILE A 33 -1.32 22.10 -43.38
C ILE A 33 -0.40 21.91 -42.15
N ASN A 34 -0.99 21.85 -40.97
CA ASN A 34 -0.31 21.72 -39.67
C ASN A 34 0.63 22.90 -39.33
N GLY A 35 0.49 24.04 -40.01
CA GLY A 35 1.28 25.24 -39.77
C GLY A 35 0.40 26.45 -39.49
N LEU A 36 0.96 27.43 -38.77
CA LEU A 36 0.36 28.74 -38.64
C LEU A 36 0.65 29.52 -39.93
N PHE A 37 -0.39 30.03 -40.60
CA PHE A 37 -0.16 30.93 -41.72
C PHE A 37 0.38 32.28 -41.24
N GLU A 38 1.19 32.92 -42.09
CA GLU A 38 1.62 34.30 -41.88
C GLU A 38 1.50 35.05 -43.20
N TYR A 39 0.74 36.14 -43.19
CA TYR A 39 0.55 37.03 -44.32
C TYR A 39 1.08 38.42 -43.98
N LYS A 40 2.13 38.85 -44.68
CA LYS A 40 2.65 40.22 -44.63
C LYS A 40 2.00 41.04 -45.72
N LEU A 41 1.11 41.93 -45.30
CA LEU A 41 0.37 42.82 -46.17
C LEU A 41 1.01 44.21 -46.13
N ILE A 42 1.40 44.72 -47.28
CA ILE A 42 1.74 46.13 -47.44
C ILE A 42 0.47 46.90 -47.82
N VAL A 43 0.15 47.92 -47.03
CA VAL A 43 -0.98 48.82 -47.28
C VAL A 43 -0.51 50.26 -47.45
N LYS A 44 -1.17 50.96 -48.36
CA LYS A 44 -1.00 52.40 -48.57
C LYS A 44 -2.15 53.13 -47.89
N ALA A 45 -1.84 54.25 -47.22
CA ALA A 45 -2.80 55.10 -46.54
C ALA A 45 -2.63 56.56 -46.96
N LYS A 46 -3.73 57.31 -47.00
CA LYS A 46 -3.78 58.78 -47.05
C LYS A 46 -4.23 59.26 -45.68
N ASP A 47 -4.29 60.57 -45.45
CA ASP A 47 -4.86 61.08 -44.20
C ASP A 47 -6.39 60.80 -44.13
N GLU A 48 -6.97 61.07 -42.96
CA GLU A 48 -8.40 60.86 -42.67
C GLU A 48 -9.36 61.73 -43.52
N HIS A 49 -8.83 62.69 -44.27
CA HIS A 49 -9.54 63.57 -45.20
C HIS A 49 -9.28 63.20 -46.67
N GLY A 50 -8.41 62.24 -46.96
CA GLY A 50 -8.04 61.81 -48.31
C GLY A 50 -6.91 62.62 -48.95
N ASN A 51 -6.22 63.47 -48.18
CA ASN A 51 -5.07 64.24 -48.66
C ASN A 51 -3.80 63.38 -48.73
N PRO A 52 -2.82 63.77 -49.56
CA PRO A 52 -1.49 63.19 -49.57
C PRO A 52 -0.86 63.13 -48.18
N ALA A 53 -0.13 62.06 -47.87
CA ALA A 53 0.64 61.91 -46.62
C ALA A 53 1.76 62.97 -46.41
N HIS A 54 1.92 63.90 -47.37
CA HIS A 54 2.85 65.04 -47.35
C HIS A 54 2.17 66.40 -47.65
N GLY A 55 0.84 66.51 -47.51
CA GLY A 55 0.15 67.79 -47.70
C GLY A 55 0.28 68.70 -46.48
N ILE A 56 0.69 69.96 -46.70
CA ILE A 56 0.43 71.05 -45.76
C ILE A 56 -0.98 71.56 -46.07
N GLU A 57 -1.79 71.81 -45.04
CA GLU A 57 -3.12 72.39 -45.19
C GLU A 57 -3.01 73.75 -45.90
N GLY A 58 -3.58 73.87 -47.12
CA GLY A 58 -3.80 75.15 -47.79
C GLY A 58 -2.98 75.51 -49.05
N LEU A 59 -2.08 74.65 -49.58
CA LEU A 59 -1.31 74.98 -50.80
C LEU A 59 -1.15 73.79 -51.77
N GLU A 60 -1.69 73.94 -52.99
CA GLU A 60 -1.35 73.09 -54.13
C GLU A 60 -0.05 73.60 -54.81
N GLY A 61 1.03 72.83 -54.74
CA GLY A 61 2.24 73.08 -55.54
C GLY A 61 3.53 72.61 -54.87
N TYR A 62 4.36 71.86 -55.60
CA TYR A 62 5.69 71.42 -55.15
C TYR A 62 6.62 72.64 -54.95
N VAL A 63 7.32 72.70 -53.80
CA VAL A 63 8.53 73.53 -53.67
C VAL A 63 9.64 72.68 -53.06
N SER A 64 10.81 72.65 -53.73
CA SER A 64 11.99 71.93 -53.26
C SER A 64 12.73 72.68 -52.15
N PHE A 65 13.49 71.92 -51.36
CA PHE A 65 14.21 72.31 -50.14
C PHE A 65 15.29 73.42 -50.34
N GLU A 66 15.59 73.82 -51.57
CA GLU A 66 16.69 74.76 -51.87
C GLU A 66 16.29 76.25 -51.90
N ALA A 67 15.00 76.58 -51.72
CA ALA A 67 14.50 77.96 -51.91
C ALA A 67 14.36 78.81 -50.63
N TYR A 68 14.86 78.40 -49.46
CA TYR A 68 14.70 79.21 -48.23
C TYR A 68 15.96 79.35 -47.39
N HIS A 69 16.93 80.11 -47.91
CA HIS A 69 17.96 80.75 -47.11
C HIS A 69 17.99 82.25 -47.37
N GLY A 70 17.57 83.04 -46.37
CA GLY A 70 17.87 84.47 -46.37
C GLY A 70 17.06 85.28 -45.36
N SER A 71 17.59 85.35 -44.14
CA SER A 71 17.84 86.60 -43.38
C SER A 71 17.22 86.64 -41.98
N ILE A 72 18.14 86.68 -41.02
CA ILE A 72 18.00 86.90 -39.59
C ILE A 72 17.61 88.36 -39.32
N ILE A 73 16.58 88.60 -38.51
CA ILE A 73 16.47 89.81 -37.66
C ILE A 73 15.92 89.40 -36.28
N HIS A 74 16.66 89.81 -35.24
CA HIS A 74 16.38 89.58 -33.82
C HIS A 74 15.13 90.32 -33.31
N PRO A 75 14.39 89.78 -32.32
CA PRO A 75 13.22 90.45 -31.75
C PRO A 75 13.57 91.36 -30.57
N LYS A 76 12.91 92.53 -30.49
CA LYS A 76 12.76 93.29 -29.24
C LYS A 76 11.26 93.46 -28.92
N GLU A 77 10.92 92.97 -27.73
CA GLU A 77 9.83 93.40 -26.83
C GLU A 77 8.36 93.28 -27.30
N ALA A 78 7.64 92.30 -26.73
CA ALA A 78 6.43 92.50 -25.89
C ALA A 78 5.45 91.29 -25.91
N THR A 79 5.38 90.57 -24.78
CA THR A 79 4.24 89.83 -24.14
C THR A 79 3.35 88.80 -24.90
N PRO A 80 2.78 87.80 -24.17
CA PRO A 80 2.54 86.45 -24.68
C PRO A 80 1.08 86.20 -25.09
N HIS A 81 0.91 85.43 -26.16
CA HIS A 81 -0.15 84.45 -26.46
C HIS A 81 -0.33 84.38 -27.98
N GLN A 82 0.18 83.31 -28.59
CA GLN A 82 -0.47 82.55 -29.67
C GLN A 82 0.54 81.58 -30.28
N ASP A 83 0.22 80.30 -30.08
CA ASP A 83 0.38 79.21 -31.04
C ASP A 83 1.68 79.20 -31.85
N THR A 84 2.69 78.58 -31.25
CA THR A 84 3.76 77.94 -32.01
C THR A 84 3.10 76.93 -32.95
N ILE A 85 2.92 77.29 -34.21
CA ILE A 85 2.55 76.37 -35.29
C ILE A 85 3.67 75.34 -35.37
N SER A 86 3.43 74.16 -34.82
CA SER A 86 4.28 73.00 -34.99
C SER A 86 4.31 72.66 -36.47
N TYR A 87 5.51 72.58 -37.04
CA TYR A 87 5.74 71.96 -38.34
C TYR A 87 5.47 70.45 -38.22
N GLN A 88 4.20 70.05 -38.21
CA GLN A 88 3.79 68.67 -38.38
C GLN A 88 3.29 68.53 -39.81
N SER A 89 4.14 67.94 -40.66
CA SER A 89 3.64 67.16 -41.80
C SER A 89 2.46 66.33 -41.29
N VAL A 90 1.27 66.47 -41.88
CA VAL A 90 0.10 65.61 -41.59
C VAL A 90 0.40 64.22 -42.17
N ALA A 91 1.36 63.54 -41.56
CA ALA A 91 1.68 62.16 -41.86
C ALA A 91 0.55 61.36 -41.23
N SER A 92 -0.37 60.82 -42.05
CA SER A 92 -1.45 59.91 -41.62
C SER A 92 -1.03 59.09 -40.39
N HIS A 93 -1.58 59.37 -39.21
CA HIS A 93 -1.21 58.71 -37.97
C HIS A 93 -2.16 57.55 -37.73
N LEU A 94 -1.81 56.38 -38.27
CA LEU A 94 -2.53 55.15 -37.96
C LEU A 94 -2.16 54.72 -36.54
N ASP A 95 -3.14 54.53 -35.65
CA ASP A 95 -2.89 53.97 -34.33
C ASP A 95 -2.59 52.47 -34.46
N LEU A 96 -1.30 52.16 -34.53
CA LEU A 96 -0.81 50.80 -34.71
C LEU A 96 -1.20 49.90 -33.54
N THR A 97 -1.30 50.46 -32.33
CA THR A 97 -1.64 49.73 -31.09
C THR A 97 -3.10 49.27 -31.10
N ALA A 98 -4.00 50.13 -31.57
CA ALA A 98 -5.42 49.81 -31.68
C ALA A 98 -5.73 48.74 -32.74
N LEU A 99 -4.83 48.54 -33.72
CA LEU A 99 -4.98 47.52 -34.75
C LEU A 99 -4.52 46.14 -34.31
N ILE A 100 -3.55 46.02 -33.41
CA ILE A 100 -3.05 44.73 -32.92
C ILE A 100 -4.21 43.94 -32.28
N GLY A 101 -4.35 42.66 -32.66
CA GLY A 101 -5.38 41.76 -32.17
C GLY A 101 -6.72 41.85 -32.90
N THR A 102 -6.88 42.79 -33.84
CA THR A 102 -8.12 42.92 -34.63
C THR A 102 -8.10 42.05 -35.90
N PRO A 103 -9.25 41.54 -36.38
CA PRO A 103 -9.34 40.77 -37.62
C PRO A 103 -9.18 41.65 -38.87
N LEU A 104 -8.56 41.11 -39.93
CA LEU A 104 -8.44 41.72 -41.25
C LEU A 104 -8.52 40.64 -42.36
N GLY A 105 -9.37 40.89 -43.35
CA GLY A 105 -9.50 40.12 -44.58
C GLY A 105 -9.02 40.85 -45.82
N ILE A 106 -8.50 40.12 -46.79
CA ILE A 106 -8.09 40.57 -48.11
C ILE A 106 -8.77 39.67 -49.13
N SER A 107 -9.57 40.23 -50.03
CA SER A 107 -10.19 39.51 -51.13
C SER A 107 -9.61 39.94 -52.47
N LEU A 108 -9.19 38.96 -53.27
CA LEU A 108 -8.56 39.13 -54.57
C LEU A 108 -9.50 38.63 -55.67
N ASP A 109 -9.83 39.49 -56.61
CA ASP A 109 -10.67 39.14 -57.75
C ASP A 109 -9.83 38.45 -58.83
N LEU A 110 -10.25 37.26 -59.24
CA LEU A 110 -9.53 36.40 -60.18
C LEU A 110 -9.99 36.57 -61.63
N ASN A 111 -10.72 37.64 -61.96
CA ASN A 111 -11.39 37.85 -63.25
C ASN A 111 -10.43 38.16 -64.41
N ASP A 112 -9.57 37.20 -64.74
CA ASP A 112 -8.62 37.22 -65.84
C ASP A 112 -9.02 36.18 -66.91
N LYS A 113 -9.05 36.59 -68.18
CA LYS A 113 -9.13 35.64 -69.29
C LYS A 113 -7.77 34.95 -69.44
N HIS A 114 -7.73 33.63 -69.31
CA HIS A 114 -6.50 32.89 -69.55
C HIS A 114 -6.11 33.01 -71.04
N PRO A 115 -4.85 33.35 -71.39
CA PRO A 115 -4.49 33.70 -72.77
C PRO A 115 -4.42 32.52 -73.74
N ILE A 116 -4.32 31.28 -73.24
CA ILE A 116 -4.13 30.05 -74.03
C ILE A 116 -5.24 29.02 -73.80
N ASP A 117 -6.05 29.22 -72.76
CA ASP A 117 -7.02 28.24 -72.29
C ASP A 117 -8.40 28.92 -72.30
N ASP A 118 -9.38 28.34 -72.98
CA ASP A 118 -10.74 28.87 -73.02
C ASP A 118 -11.43 28.80 -71.64
N ARG A 119 -10.81 28.13 -70.65
CA ARG A 119 -11.25 28.16 -69.25
C ARG A 119 -11.12 29.56 -68.67
N THR A 120 -12.24 30.11 -68.20
CA THR A 120 -12.28 31.41 -67.56
C THR A 120 -11.83 31.33 -66.10
N ILE A 121 -10.85 32.15 -65.73
CA ILE A 121 -10.52 32.35 -64.32
C ILE A 121 -11.51 33.39 -63.79
N THR A 122 -12.41 32.97 -62.91
CA THR A 122 -13.46 33.83 -62.35
C THR A 122 -13.62 33.58 -60.86
N GLY A 123 -14.26 34.52 -60.17
CA GLY A 123 -14.51 34.45 -58.74
C GLY A 123 -13.51 35.26 -57.92
N GLN A 124 -13.51 35.01 -56.62
CA GLN A 124 -12.76 35.77 -55.64
C GLN A 124 -12.11 34.81 -54.64
N VAL A 125 -10.86 35.07 -54.27
CA VAL A 125 -10.15 34.32 -53.22
C VAL A 125 -9.87 35.24 -52.05
N THR A 126 -10.16 34.76 -50.84
CA THR A 126 -9.99 35.55 -49.62
C THR A 126 -8.91 34.96 -48.72
N ARG A 127 -8.14 35.85 -48.09
CA ARG A 127 -7.24 35.54 -46.97
C ARG A 127 -7.66 36.38 -45.77
N HIS A 128 -7.89 35.73 -44.64
CA HIS A 128 -8.38 36.38 -43.42
C HIS A 128 -7.50 35.98 -42.23
N GLY A 129 -7.09 36.94 -41.40
CA GLY A 129 -6.24 36.72 -40.23
C GLY A 129 -6.46 37.76 -39.14
N ILE A 130 -5.78 37.58 -38.01
CA ILE A 130 -5.67 38.57 -36.93
C ILE A 130 -4.37 39.34 -37.11
N ILE A 131 -4.40 40.66 -36.96
CA ILE A 131 -3.19 41.49 -37.00
C ILE A 131 -2.32 41.20 -35.76
N THR A 132 -1.18 40.56 -35.95
CA THR A 132 -0.22 40.19 -34.89
C THR A 132 1.02 41.08 -34.88
N GLY A 133 1.25 41.82 -35.97
CA GLY A 133 2.32 42.80 -36.10
C GLY A 133 1.88 43.96 -36.99
N CYS A 134 2.37 45.15 -36.67
CA CYS A 134 2.04 46.37 -37.41
C CYS A 134 3.22 47.34 -37.36
N ALA A 135 3.71 47.78 -38.52
CA ALA A 135 4.86 48.69 -38.62
C ALA A 135 4.61 49.76 -39.69
N LYS A 136 4.99 51.01 -39.38
CA LYS A 136 5.06 52.09 -40.39
C LYS A 136 6.41 51.99 -41.09
N LEU A 137 6.40 51.78 -42.41
CA LEU A 137 7.62 51.58 -43.18
C LEU A 137 8.21 52.90 -43.68
N THR A 138 7.44 53.61 -44.51
CA THR A 138 7.92 54.80 -45.22
C THR A 138 6.73 55.64 -45.70
N THR A 139 7.02 56.76 -46.36
CA THR A 139 6.06 57.55 -47.12
C THR A 139 6.53 57.59 -48.57
N HIS A 140 5.68 57.15 -49.49
CA HIS A 140 6.02 56.98 -50.90
C HIS A 140 4.85 57.40 -51.80
N ASN A 141 5.14 58.12 -52.88
CA ASN A 141 4.14 58.59 -53.87
C ASN A 141 2.85 59.14 -53.26
N ARG A 142 2.97 60.10 -52.32
CA ARG A 142 1.83 60.76 -51.64
C ARG A 142 1.03 59.86 -50.69
N HIS A 143 1.50 58.67 -50.34
CA HIS A 143 0.88 57.74 -49.40
C HIS A 143 1.84 57.39 -48.24
N ALA A 144 1.32 57.12 -47.05
CA ALA A 144 2.06 56.41 -46.02
C ALA A 144 1.94 54.91 -46.24
N VAL A 145 3.04 54.18 -46.05
CA VAL A 145 3.13 52.75 -46.29
C VAL A 145 3.29 52.03 -44.96
N TYR A 146 2.42 51.05 -44.72
CA TYR A 146 2.42 50.22 -43.52
C TYR A 146 2.57 48.75 -43.88
N GLU A 147 3.24 47.99 -43.01
CA GLU A 147 3.28 46.53 -43.03
C GLU A 147 2.38 46.00 -41.91
N LEU A 148 1.41 45.16 -42.28
CA LEU A 148 0.54 44.44 -41.38
C LEU A 148 0.87 42.95 -41.47
N THR A 149 1.18 42.32 -40.35
CA THR A 149 1.37 40.87 -40.25
C THR A 149 0.08 40.24 -39.77
N LEU A 150 -0.51 39.35 -40.57
CA LEU A 150 -1.71 38.60 -40.24
C LEU A 150 -1.37 37.15 -39.94
N SER A 151 -1.90 36.63 -38.84
CA SER A 151 -1.74 35.23 -38.43
C SER A 151 -3.11 34.62 -38.06
N PRO A 152 -3.25 33.29 -37.98
CA PRO A 152 -4.49 32.69 -37.49
C PRO A 152 -4.71 33.04 -36.02
N TRP A 153 -5.96 32.92 -35.56
CA TRP A 153 -6.28 33.09 -34.14
C TRP A 153 -5.55 32.09 -33.24
N THR A 154 -5.20 30.91 -33.76
CA THR A 154 -4.40 29.91 -33.05
C THR A 154 -2.97 30.37 -32.76
N TYR A 155 -2.49 31.45 -33.39
CA TYR A 155 -1.24 32.11 -32.97
C TYR A 155 -1.32 32.63 -31.52
N LEU A 156 -2.51 33.03 -31.05
CA LEU A 156 -2.71 33.49 -29.67
C LEU A 156 -2.42 32.37 -28.66
N LEU A 157 -2.67 31.12 -29.02
CA LEU A 157 -2.40 29.94 -28.19
C LEU A 157 -0.89 29.71 -27.98
N THR A 158 -0.03 30.35 -28.79
CA THR A 158 1.43 30.31 -28.59
C THR A 158 1.89 31.24 -27.47
N LYS A 159 1.01 32.11 -26.95
CA LYS A 159 1.30 33.11 -25.92
C LYS A 159 0.92 32.65 -24.51
N THR A 160 0.56 31.37 -24.35
CA THR A 160 0.29 30.74 -23.06
C THR A 160 1.37 29.71 -22.73
N ASN A 161 1.49 29.34 -21.45
CA ASN A 161 2.25 28.19 -20.98
C ASN A 161 1.49 27.61 -19.79
N ASN A 162 1.10 26.33 -19.85
CA ASN A 162 0.14 25.77 -18.90
C ASN A 162 0.56 24.39 -18.39
N TYR A 163 -0.01 24.03 -17.24
CA TYR A 163 0.02 22.69 -16.67
C TYR A 163 -1.41 22.25 -16.40
N HIS A 164 -1.83 21.11 -16.94
CA HIS A 164 -3.15 20.57 -16.69
C HIS A 164 -3.20 19.07 -16.95
N ILE A 165 -4.05 18.36 -16.21
CA ILE A 165 -4.28 16.94 -16.40
C ILE A 165 -5.71 16.73 -16.90
N HIS A 166 -5.84 16.05 -18.03
CA HIS A 166 -7.10 15.58 -18.58
C HIS A 166 -7.26 14.09 -18.32
N GLN A 167 -8.40 13.67 -17.79
CA GLN A 167 -8.71 12.27 -17.52
C GLN A 167 -10.01 11.82 -18.15
N HIS A 168 -10.05 10.55 -18.58
CA HIS A 168 -11.24 9.89 -19.12
C HIS A 168 -11.88 10.62 -20.32
N LYS A 169 -11.04 11.32 -21.11
CA LYS A 169 -11.42 12.08 -22.30
C LYS A 169 -10.69 11.53 -23.53
N SER A 170 -11.34 11.54 -24.68
CA SER A 170 -10.66 11.25 -25.95
C SER A 170 -9.83 12.44 -26.41
N ILE A 171 -8.90 12.20 -27.34
CA ILE A 171 -8.04 13.27 -27.88
C ILE A 171 -8.85 14.42 -28.50
N PRO A 172 -9.90 14.19 -29.32
CA PRO A 172 -10.76 15.27 -29.80
C PRO A 172 -11.46 16.04 -28.66
N GLN A 173 -11.91 15.37 -27.60
CA GLN A 173 -12.54 16.03 -26.44
C GLN A 173 -11.55 16.93 -25.69
N ILE A 174 -10.29 16.50 -25.57
CA ILE A 174 -9.23 17.31 -24.95
C ILE A 174 -8.94 18.55 -25.81
N ILE A 175 -8.82 18.39 -27.12
CA ILE A 175 -8.59 19.50 -28.04
C ILE A 175 -9.77 20.49 -28.00
N GLU A 176 -11.01 19.99 -28.04
CA GLU A 176 -12.23 20.78 -27.91
C GLU A 176 -12.22 21.61 -26.63
N GLU A 177 -11.88 21.01 -25.49
CA GLU A 177 -11.84 21.67 -24.20
C GLU A 177 -10.85 22.86 -24.19
N VAL A 178 -9.67 22.68 -24.79
CA VAL A 178 -8.66 23.73 -24.92
C VAL A 178 -9.12 24.83 -25.87
N LEU A 179 -9.66 24.48 -27.04
CA LEU A 179 -10.11 25.45 -28.05
C LEU A 179 -11.34 26.24 -27.61
N SER A 180 -12.25 25.62 -26.84
CA SER A 180 -13.47 26.26 -26.33
C SER A 180 -13.20 27.41 -25.35
N CYS A 181 -11.98 27.53 -24.82
CA CYS A 181 -11.56 28.68 -24.04
C CYS A 181 -11.40 29.97 -24.89
N TYR A 182 -11.50 29.86 -26.22
CA TYR A 182 -11.27 30.95 -27.17
C TYR A 182 -12.52 31.22 -28.02
N PRO A 183 -12.88 32.48 -28.30
CA PRO A 183 -14.15 32.84 -28.96
C PRO A 183 -14.10 32.73 -30.50
N TYR A 184 -13.23 31.89 -31.05
CA TYR A 184 -12.97 31.80 -32.50
C TYR A 184 -13.47 30.47 -33.09
N PRO A 185 -13.84 30.44 -34.38
CA PRO A 185 -14.45 29.26 -34.99
C PRO A 185 -13.43 28.15 -35.27
N TRP A 186 -13.85 26.92 -34.96
CA TRP A 186 -13.15 25.67 -35.28
C TRP A 186 -14.17 24.57 -35.59
N GLN A 187 -13.75 23.53 -36.32
CA GLN A 187 -14.61 22.41 -36.69
C GLN A 187 -13.81 21.09 -36.80
N PHE A 188 -14.42 19.99 -36.34
CA PHE A 188 -13.91 18.64 -36.57
C PHE A 188 -14.51 18.01 -37.84
N GLU A 189 -13.65 17.44 -38.66
CA GLU A 189 -13.97 16.59 -39.81
C GLU A 189 -13.13 15.31 -39.73
N LEU A 190 -13.49 14.46 -38.76
CA LEU A 190 -12.77 13.22 -38.41
C LEU A 190 -13.51 12.00 -38.95
N THR A 191 -12.76 11.02 -39.42
CA THR A 191 -13.26 9.72 -39.90
C THR A 191 -13.08 8.60 -38.89
N HIS A 192 -12.07 8.69 -38.01
CA HIS A 192 -11.76 7.65 -37.03
C HIS A 192 -12.41 7.93 -35.67
N ASP A 193 -12.69 6.84 -34.94
CA ASP A 193 -13.05 6.90 -33.53
C ASP A 193 -11.77 6.92 -32.66
N TYR A 194 -11.69 7.86 -31.73
CA TYR A 194 -10.53 8.04 -30.84
C TYR A 194 -10.82 7.51 -29.43
N PRO A 195 -10.00 6.60 -28.89
CA PRO A 195 -10.23 6.04 -27.56
C PRO A 195 -10.06 7.11 -26.48
N LYS A 196 -10.81 6.94 -25.39
CA LYS A 196 -10.65 7.75 -24.18
C LYS A 196 -9.32 7.42 -23.50
N GLN A 197 -8.59 8.45 -23.12
CA GLN A 197 -7.34 8.32 -22.41
C GLN A 197 -7.60 8.31 -20.90
N ASP A 198 -6.93 7.40 -20.17
CA ASP A 198 -7.00 7.36 -18.71
C ASP A 198 -6.34 8.61 -18.09
N TYR A 199 -5.29 9.11 -18.73
CA TYR A 199 -4.45 10.19 -18.24
C TYR A 199 -3.69 10.86 -19.39
N GLN A 200 -3.88 12.16 -19.58
CA GLN A 200 -3.14 12.96 -20.55
C GLN A 200 -2.81 14.33 -19.95
N THR A 201 -1.53 14.70 -19.97
CA THR A 201 -1.01 15.90 -19.33
C THR A 201 -0.57 16.91 -20.38
N GLN A 202 -0.98 18.17 -20.18
CA GLN A 202 -0.31 19.35 -20.72
C GLN A 202 0.77 19.74 -19.71
N TYR A 203 2.04 19.66 -20.09
CA TYR A 203 3.16 19.85 -19.15
C TYR A 203 4.20 20.80 -19.72
N ASP A 204 4.36 21.97 -19.10
CA ASP A 204 5.31 23.01 -19.51
C ASP A 204 5.25 23.35 -21.02
N GLU A 205 4.05 23.46 -21.55
CA GLU A 205 3.83 23.78 -22.94
C GLU A 205 2.64 24.73 -23.15
N SER A 206 2.72 25.49 -24.25
CA SER A 206 1.63 26.35 -24.70
C SER A 206 0.43 25.54 -25.17
N ASP A 207 -0.76 26.14 -25.20
CA ASP A 207 -1.95 25.45 -25.71
C ASP A 207 -1.76 25.03 -27.17
N HIS A 208 -1.05 25.84 -27.96
CA HIS A 208 -0.74 25.53 -29.35
C HIS A 208 0.19 24.32 -29.45
N ALA A 209 1.27 24.30 -28.67
CA ALA A 209 2.21 23.18 -28.66
C ALA A 209 1.52 21.88 -28.20
N PHE A 210 0.68 21.96 -27.17
CA PHE A 210 -0.10 20.83 -26.66
C PHE A 210 -1.01 20.23 -27.71
N ILE A 211 -1.92 21.02 -28.31
CA ILE A 211 -2.87 20.49 -29.30
C ILE A 211 -2.15 20.00 -30.56
N THR A 212 -1.09 20.68 -31.01
CA THR A 212 -0.31 20.28 -32.19
C THR A 212 0.43 18.97 -31.92
N ARG A 213 0.95 18.79 -30.70
CA ARG A 213 1.55 17.55 -30.24
C ARG A 213 0.54 16.41 -30.24
N LEU A 214 -0.62 16.58 -29.59
CA LEU A 214 -1.68 15.57 -29.59
C LEU A 214 -2.13 15.22 -31.01
N MET A 215 -2.33 16.22 -31.86
CA MET A 215 -2.67 16.00 -33.27
C MET A 215 -1.60 15.18 -34.00
N SER A 216 -0.31 15.52 -33.84
CA SER A 216 0.80 14.74 -34.41
C SER A 216 0.92 13.32 -33.83
N GLU A 217 0.66 13.16 -32.54
CA GLU A 217 0.68 11.88 -31.84
C GLU A 217 -0.51 10.99 -32.21
N HIS A 218 -1.57 11.52 -32.79
CA HIS A 218 -2.76 10.72 -33.15
C HIS A 218 -3.11 10.79 -34.63
N GLY A 219 -2.22 11.31 -35.48
CA GLY A 219 -2.39 11.34 -36.93
C GLY A 219 -3.44 12.34 -37.43
N ILE A 220 -3.83 13.30 -36.59
CA ILE A 220 -4.79 14.35 -36.91
C ILE A 220 -4.02 15.52 -37.52
N SER A 221 -4.50 16.05 -38.64
CA SER A 221 -3.99 17.28 -39.24
C SER A 221 -4.97 18.44 -39.09
N PHE A 222 -4.49 19.67 -39.29
CA PHE A 222 -5.35 20.85 -39.34
C PHE A 222 -4.96 21.80 -40.47
N TYR A 223 -5.92 22.62 -40.89
CA TYR A 223 -5.72 23.70 -41.86
C TYR A 223 -6.74 24.83 -41.60
N PHE A 224 -6.67 25.91 -42.37
CA PHE A 224 -7.58 27.05 -42.24
C PHE A 224 -8.45 27.23 -43.48
N GLU A 225 -9.76 27.38 -43.26
CA GLU A 225 -10.67 27.83 -44.30
C GLU A 225 -10.94 29.31 -44.14
N HIS A 226 -10.67 30.08 -45.21
CA HIS A 226 -10.84 31.51 -45.21
C HIS A 226 -12.17 31.89 -45.86
N THR A 227 -12.97 32.68 -45.13
CA THR A 227 -14.15 33.36 -45.66
C THR A 227 -13.90 34.87 -45.66
N LYS A 228 -14.88 35.64 -46.14
CA LYS A 228 -14.82 37.11 -46.11
C LYS A 228 -14.74 37.68 -44.69
N ASP A 229 -15.43 37.04 -43.76
CA ASP A 229 -15.67 37.59 -42.42
C ASP A 229 -14.82 36.91 -41.33
N ASN A 230 -14.31 35.69 -41.58
CA ASN A 230 -13.49 34.95 -40.62
C ASN A 230 -12.54 33.94 -41.30
N HIS A 231 -11.70 33.30 -40.49
CA HIS A 231 -11.05 32.04 -40.85
C HIS A 231 -11.39 30.99 -39.79
N THR A 232 -11.69 29.77 -40.22
CA THR A 232 -12.06 28.65 -39.36
C THR A 232 -10.92 27.63 -39.33
N LEU A 233 -10.55 27.18 -38.13
CA LEU A 233 -9.63 26.05 -37.97
C LEU A 233 -10.37 24.74 -38.28
N ILE A 234 -9.98 24.04 -39.33
CA ILE A 234 -10.51 22.71 -39.67
C ILE A 234 -9.54 21.65 -39.19
N ILE A 235 -10.03 20.68 -38.42
CA ILE A 235 -9.26 19.58 -37.85
C ILE A 235 -9.74 18.28 -38.49
N THR A 236 -8.86 17.57 -39.20
CA THR A 236 -9.20 16.40 -40.01
C THR A 236 -8.12 15.32 -39.98
N ASP A 237 -8.50 14.07 -40.16
CA ASP A 237 -7.59 12.92 -40.16
C ASP A 237 -7.55 12.16 -41.50
N HIS A 238 -8.27 12.65 -42.53
CA HIS A 238 -8.38 11.94 -43.79
C HIS A 238 -8.49 12.87 -45.01
N VAL A 239 -7.88 12.45 -46.13
CA VAL A 239 -7.84 13.24 -47.38
C VAL A 239 -9.23 13.48 -47.98
N SER A 240 -10.22 12.62 -47.70
CA SER A 240 -11.58 12.76 -48.25
C SER A 240 -12.32 14.03 -47.80
N HIS A 241 -11.87 14.66 -46.72
CA HIS A 241 -12.43 15.92 -46.22
C HIS A 241 -11.87 17.14 -46.94
N LEU A 242 -10.72 16.99 -47.62
CA LEU A 242 -10.14 18.07 -48.41
C LEU A 242 -11.04 18.38 -49.61
N LYS A 243 -11.19 19.67 -49.91
CA LYS A 243 -12.10 20.17 -50.94
C LYS A 243 -11.38 20.32 -52.28
N ARG A 244 -12.14 20.22 -53.36
CA ARG A 244 -11.67 20.65 -54.69
C ARG A 244 -11.98 22.13 -54.89
N HIS A 245 -11.14 22.82 -55.65
CA HIS A 245 -11.31 24.26 -55.83
C HIS A 245 -12.54 24.57 -56.71
N ALA A 246 -13.38 25.52 -56.30
CA ALA A 246 -14.63 25.83 -57.01
C ALA A 246 -14.42 26.35 -58.44
N ASN A 247 -13.30 27.06 -58.67
CA ASN A 247 -12.90 27.50 -60.00
C ASN A 247 -12.24 26.35 -60.78
N PRO A 248 -12.77 25.95 -61.96
CA PRO A 248 -12.25 24.85 -62.78
C PRO A 248 -10.79 24.95 -63.21
N PHE A 249 -10.23 26.17 -63.26
CA PHE A 249 -8.82 26.39 -63.55
C PHE A 249 -7.91 25.82 -62.47
N TYR A 250 -8.28 26.00 -61.19
CA TYR A 250 -7.49 25.52 -60.06
C TYR A 250 -7.82 24.07 -59.67
N ASP A 251 -9.01 23.61 -60.03
CA ASP A 251 -9.38 22.20 -59.92
C ASP A 251 -8.49 21.31 -60.81
N THR A 252 -8.12 21.80 -62.00
CA THR A 252 -7.24 21.09 -62.93
C THR A 252 -6.11 22.00 -63.40
N LEU A 253 -4.91 21.84 -62.84
CA LEU A 253 -3.74 22.64 -63.23
C LEU A 253 -3.02 21.98 -64.41
N THR A 254 -2.83 22.73 -65.49
CA THR A 254 -2.08 22.28 -66.67
C THR A 254 -0.66 22.83 -66.61
N LEU A 255 0.34 21.96 -66.68
CA LEU A 255 1.74 22.37 -66.77
C LEU A 255 2.02 22.98 -68.14
N ASN A 256 2.44 24.24 -68.17
CA ASN A 256 2.79 24.92 -69.41
C ASN A 256 4.17 24.48 -69.92
N LEU A 257 4.30 24.45 -71.25
CA LEU A 257 5.56 24.10 -71.91
C LEU A 257 6.60 25.21 -71.73
N PRO A 258 7.88 24.86 -71.48
CA PRO A 258 8.95 25.85 -71.36
C PRO A 258 9.06 26.68 -72.66
N ASN A 259 9.23 28.01 -72.49
CA ASN A 259 9.39 29.04 -73.54
C ASN A 259 8.13 29.69 -74.14
N GLN A 260 6.93 29.48 -73.60
CA GLN A 260 5.76 30.27 -73.99
C GLN A 260 5.76 31.65 -73.29
N ARG A 261 5.73 32.74 -74.07
CA ARG A 261 5.61 34.10 -73.52
C ARG A 261 4.17 34.36 -73.09
N MET A 262 3.95 34.49 -71.78
CA MET A 262 2.65 34.83 -71.20
C MET A 262 2.58 36.30 -70.80
N PRO A 263 1.41 36.97 -70.92
CA PRO A 263 1.18 38.28 -70.34
C PRO A 263 1.50 38.33 -68.83
N ALA A 264 1.92 39.48 -68.31
CA ALA A 264 2.30 39.63 -66.90
C ALA A 264 1.17 39.34 -65.90
N TYR A 265 -0.08 39.52 -66.33
CA TYR A 265 -1.29 39.25 -65.54
C TYR A 265 -1.80 37.80 -65.64
N ALA A 266 -1.26 37.01 -66.58
CA ALA A 266 -1.74 35.64 -66.82
C ALA A 266 -1.35 34.71 -65.69
N GLU A 267 -2.30 33.86 -65.27
CA GLU A 267 -2.07 32.83 -64.26
C GLU A 267 -1.78 31.50 -64.91
N TYR A 268 -0.74 30.81 -64.47
CA TYR A 268 -0.40 29.49 -65.00
C TYR A 268 0.57 28.77 -64.07
N LEU A 269 0.64 27.44 -64.23
CA LEU A 269 1.66 26.60 -63.62
C LEU A 269 2.87 26.53 -64.56
N GLU A 270 4.03 26.97 -64.08
CA GLU A 270 5.27 27.05 -64.85
C GLU A 270 6.15 25.82 -64.65
N HIS A 271 6.27 25.37 -63.41
CA HIS A 271 7.07 24.22 -63.03
C HIS A 271 6.28 23.29 -62.11
N PHE A 272 6.45 21.99 -62.33
CA PHE A 272 6.02 20.96 -61.41
C PHE A 272 7.13 19.91 -61.36
N THR A 273 7.80 19.80 -60.21
CA THR A 273 8.99 18.96 -60.03
C THR A 273 8.72 17.94 -58.93
N PRO A 274 8.35 16.70 -59.30
CA PRO A 274 8.28 15.59 -58.35
C PRO A 274 9.65 15.33 -57.71
N LYS A 275 9.64 15.06 -56.40
CA LYS A 275 10.80 14.76 -55.57
C LYS A 275 10.54 13.45 -54.85
N SER A 276 11.46 12.50 -55.01
CA SER A 276 11.48 11.27 -54.23
C SER A 276 12.67 11.25 -53.27
N ARG A 277 12.44 10.77 -52.05
CA ARG A 277 13.46 10.67 -51.00
C ARG A 277 13.42 9.25 -50.40
N LEU A 278 14.59 8.71 -50.09
CA LEU A 278 14.71 7.46 -49.35
C LEU A 278 14.16 7.65 -47.93
N THR A 279 13.25 6.77 -47.51
CA THR A 279 12.69 6.71 -46.15
C THR A 279 12.71 5.27 -45.62
N CYS A 280 12.36 5.08 -44.35
CA CYS A 280 12.17 3.73 -43.81
C CYS A 280 11.03 3.02 -44.54
N ALA A 281 11.25 1.78 -44.97
CA ALA A 281 10.22 0.96 -45.60
C ALA A 281 9.30 0.31 -44.57
N GLN A 282 9.80 0.08 -43.36
CA GLN A 282 9.11 -0.65 -42.30
C GLN A 282 9.13 0.11 -40.97
N SER A 283 8.05 -0.04 -40.21
CA SER A 283 7.92 0.42 -38.83
C SER A 283 7.64 -0.79 -37.93
N LEU A 284 8.31 -0.83 -36.78
CA LEU A 284 8.02 -1.77 -35.71
C LEU A 284 7.90 -1.00 -34.41
N LEU A 285 6.78 -1.21 -33.75
CA LEU A 285 6.44 -0.51 -32.53
C LEU A 285 6.14 -1.51 -31.43
N SER A 286 6.63 -1.27 -30.23
CA SER A 286 6.41 -2.13 -29.08
C SER A 286 6.02 -1.34 -27.84
N ASP A 287 5.23 -1.97 -26.97
CA ASP A 287 4.80 -1.40 -25.69
C ASP A 287 4.88 -2.45 -24.58
N TYR A 288 4.78 -2.02 -23.32
CA TYR A 288 4.68 -2.89 -22.15
C TYR A 288 3.56 -2.42 -21.22
N GLN A 289 2.66 -3.35 -20.85
CA GLN A 289 1.56 -3.08 -19.93
C GLN A 289 1.67 -3.96 -18.68
N PHE A 290 1.87 -3.34 -17.51
CA PHE A 290 2.08 -4.08 -16.27
C PHE A 290 0.87 -4.93 -15.83
N LYS A 291 -0.34 -4.59 -16.27
CA LYS A 291 -1.56 -5.36 -16.00
C LYS A 291 -1.63 -6.67 -16.80
N ALA A 292 -0.89 -6.75 -17.90
CA ALA A 292 -0.81 -7.90 -18.80
C ALA A 292 0.66 -8.14 -19.21
N PRO A 293 1.56 -8.45 -18.26
CA PRO A 293 3.01 -8.41 -18.49
C PRO A 293 3.54 -9.44 -19.49
N ASN A 294 2.75 -10.47 -19.78
CA ASN A 294 3.09 -11.54 -20.73
C ASN A 294 2.48 -11.34 -22.12
N GLU A 295 1.67 -10.29 -22.33
CA GLU A 295 1.09 -10.02 -23.65
C GLU A 295 2.16 -9.42 -24.58
N PRO A 296 2.38 -9.99 -25.78
CA PRO A 296 3.33 -9.46 -26.74
C PRO A 296 2.72 -8.24 -27.46
N LEU A 297 2.84 -7.07 -26.84
CA LEU A 297 2.39 -5.80 -27.43
C LEU A 297 3.42 -5.32 -28.46
N MET A 298 3.31 -5.84 -29.70
CA MET A 298 4.11 -5.42 -30.85
C MET A 298 3.25 -5.25 -32.11
N ALA A 299 3.50 -4.20 -32.88
CA ALA A 299 2.86 -3.96 -34.17
C ALA A 299 3.93 -3.69 -35.24
N HIS A 300 3.75 -4.32 -36.40
CA HIS A 300 4.62 -4.20 -37.56
C HIS A 300 3.82 -3.77 -38.78
N ASP A 301 4.36 -2.84 -39.58
CA ASP A 301 3.73 -2.38 -40.80
C ASP A 301 4.80 -1.99 -41.85
N THR A 302 4.42 -2.04 -43.12
CA THR A 302 5.30 -1.84 -44.28
C THR A 302 4.62 -0.91 -45.29
N ILE A 303 5.39 0.02 -45.87
CA ILE A 303 4.88 0.93 -46.90
C ILE A 303 4.39 0.14 -48.11
N LYS A 304 3.07 0.16 -48.34
CA LYS A 304 2.41 -0.50 -49.48
C LYS A 304 2.73 0.22 -50.81
N GLY A 305 3.09 -0.54 -51.85
CA GLY A 305 3.25 -0.03 -53.23
C GLY A 305 4.69 0.19 -53.70
N VAL A 306 5.71 -0.17 -52.91
CA VAL A 306 7.10 -0.20 -53.37
C VAL A 306 7.32 -1.50 -54.14
N GLN A 307 7.31 -1.45 -55.48
CA GLN A 307 7.72 -2.60 -56.29
C GLN A 307 9.21 -2.85 -56.07
N THR A 308 9.54 -3.96 -55.42
CA THR A 308 10.93 -4.35 -55.15
C THR A 308 11.31 -5.50 -56.04
N ASP A 309 12.29 -5.28 -56.91
CA ASP A 309 12.98 -6.36 -57.59
C ASP A 309 13.97 -6.98 -56.61
N THR A 310 13.59 -8.10 -56.01
CA THR A 310 14.41 -8.80 -55.02
C THR A 310 15.72 -9.34 -55.59
N HIS A 311 15.91 -9.32 -56.92
CA HIS A 311 17.17 -9.66 -57.58
C HIS A 311 18.15 -8.47 -57.64
N LYS A 312 17.74 -7.27 -57.22
CA LYS A 312 18.61 -6.09 -57.09
C LYS A 312 18.95 -5.84 -55.62
N PRO A 313 20.21 -6.02 -55.19
CA PRO A 313 20.58 -5.99 -53.77
C PRO A 313 20.28 -4.65 -53.09
N HIS A 314 20.37 -3.53 -53.82
CA HIS A 314 20.03 -2.21 -53.29
C HIS A 314 18.53 -2.03 -53.04
N GLN A 315 17.65 -2.64 -53.86
CA GLN A 315 16.19 -2.56 -53.67
C GLN A 315 15.73 -3.48 -52.53
N ALA A 316 16.34 -4.66 -52.40
CA ALA A 316 16.14 -5.54 -51.27
C ALA A 316 16.54 -4.87 -49.94
N LEU A 317 17.70 -4.22 -49.89
CA LEU A 317 18.15 -3.47 -48.71
C LEU A 317 17.14 -2.39 -48.29
N ILE A 318 16.65 -1.59 -49.24
CA ILE A 318 15.68 -0.51 -48.97
C ILE A 318 14.39 -1.09 -48.37
N HIS A 319 13.91 -2.23 -48.85
CA HIS A 319 12.73 -2.90 -48.32
C HIS A 319 12.89 -3.37 -46.87
N HIS A 320 14.12 -3.62 -46.42
CA HIS A 320 14.45 -4.05 -45.06
C HIS A 320 14.84 -2.89 -44.13
N LEU A 321 14.85 -1.64 -44.60
CA LEU A 321 15.11 -0.49 -43.73
C LEU A 321 13.93 -0.29 -42.77
N GLN A 322 14.14 -0.69 -41.52
CA GLN A 322 13.15 -0.70 -40.47
C GLN A 322 13.51 0.29 -39.36
N ARG A 323 12.50 1.00 -38.83
CA ARG A 323 12.64 1.76 -37.58
C ARG A 323 11.91 1.04 -36.46
N TYR A 324 12.60 0.89 -35.33
CA TYR A 324 12.05 0.31 -34.10
C TYR A 324 11.80 1.39 -33.06
N GLU A 325 10.58 1.44 -32.50
CA GLU A 325 10.21 2.35 -31.43
C GLU A 325 9.67 1.56 -30.22
N TRP A 326 10.25 1.83 -29.05
CA TRP A 326 9.86 1.23 -27.77
C TRP A 326 9.09 2.24 -26.93
N HIS A 327 7.97 1.80 -26.36
CA HIS A 327 7.15 2.54 -25.42
C HIS A 327 6.87 1.71 -24.17
N GLN A 328 6.40 2.39 -23.13
CA GLN A 328 6.00 1.75 -21.88
C GLN A 328 4.66 2.34 -21.43
N GLY A 329 3.65 1.47 -21.34
CA GLY A 329 2.31 1.73 -20.82
C GLY A 329 1.53 2.81 -21.56
N ARG A 330 1.83 3.08 -22.84
CA ARG A 330 1.21 4.18 -23.59
C ARG A 330 -0.12 3.78 -24.23
N ARG A 331 -0.34 2.48 -24.50
CA ARG A 331 -1.50 2.00 -25.26
C ARG A 331 -2.21 0.85 -24.56
N ALA A 332 -3.52 0.78 -24.75
CA ALA A 332 -4.39 -0.14 -24.02
C ALA A 332 -4.52 -1.52 -24.67
N GLY A 333 -4.02 -1.71 -25.90
CA GLY A 333 -4.08 -3.01 -26.59
C GLY A 333 -3.43 -3.04 -27.97
N GLY A 334 -3.41 -4.24 -28.57
CA GLY A 334 -2.78 -4.51 -29.86
C GLY A 334 -3.36 -3.72 -31.04
N ASP A 335 -4.68 -3.50 -31.06
CA ASP A 335 -5.34 -2.76 -32.15
C ASP A 335 -4.95 -1.27 -32.16
N GLU A 336 -4.90 -0.64 -30.99
CA GLU A 336 -4.41 0.75 -30.85
C GLU A 336 -2.92 0.86 -31.20
N LEU A 337 -2.14 -0.17 -30.85
CA LEU A 337 -0.75 -0.27 -31.26
C LEU A 337 -0.59 -0.34 -32.78
N ALA A 338 -1.43 -1.15 -33.45
CA ALA A 338 -1.46 -1.32 -34.90
C ALA A 338 -1.87 -0.05 -35.64
N THR A 339 -3.00 0.58 -35.26
CA THR A 339 -3.49 1.82 -35.88
C THR A 339 -2.43 2.90 -35.87
N LYS A 340 -1.75 3.09 -34.73
CA LYS A 340 -0.71 4.11 -34.69
C LYS A 340 0.62 3.68 -35.33
N ASN A 341 0.91 2.38 -35.42
CA ASN A 341 2.02 1.95 -36.28
C ASN A 341 1.73 2.25 -37.76
N GLU A 342 0.49 2.10 -38.21
CA GLU A 342 0.05 2.51 -39.56
C GLU A 342 0.21 4.02 -39.79
N GLN A 343 -0.18 4.86 -38.82
CA GLN A 343 0.04 6.31 -38.90
C GLN A 343 1.53 6.68 -39.01
N LEU A 344 2.39 5.97 -38.28
CA LEU A 344 3.84 6.16 -38.34
C LEU A 344 4.39 5.78 -39.72
N THR A 345 3.95 4.65 -40.27
CA THR A 345 4.27 4.23 -41.65
C THR A 345 3.77 5.23 -42.68
N ALA A 346 2.56 5.77 -42.50
CA ALA A 346 2.00 6.79 -43.37
C ALA A 346 2.84 8.08 -43.36
N ALA A 347 3.39 8.48 -42.21
CA ALA A 347 4.28 9.64 -42.13
C ALA A 347 5.58 9.42 -42.91
N TYR A 348 6.16 8.21 -42.85
CA TYR A 348 7.32 7.84 -43.69
C TYR A 348 6.99 7.82 -45.18
N ARG A 349 5.78 7.39 -45.54
CA ARG A 349 5.29 7.45 -46.93
C ARG A 349 5.09 8.88 -47.40
N HIS A 350 4.58 9.76 -46.55
CA HIS A 350 4.42 11.17 -46.88
C HIS A 350 5.78 11.83 -47.17
N GLN A 351 6.83 11.48 -46.41
CA GLN A 351 8.20 11.98 -46.65
C GLN A 351 8.88 11.44 -47.93
N SER A 352 8.36 10.36 -48.53
CA SER A 352 9.04 9.66 -49.63
C SER A 352 8.75 10.23 -51.02
N LEU A 353 7.57 10.80 -51.25
CA LEU A 353 7.16 11.40 -52.52
C LEU A 353 6.39 12.70 -52.27
N SER A 354 6.93 13.79 -52.81
CA SER A 354 6.32 15.12 -52.84
C SER A 354 6.57 15.75 -54.21
N ALA A 355 6.00 16.91 -54.48
CA ALA A 355 6.36 17.72 -55.63
C ALA A 355 6.48 19.18 -55.22
N THR A 356 7.43 19.90 -55.83
CA THR A 356 7.50 21.36 -55.73
C THR A 356 6.99 21.95 -57.03
N ALA A 357 6.03 22.85 -56.92
CA ALA A 357 5.39 23.53 -58.02
C ALA A 357 5.65 25.03 -57.93
N HIS A 358 5.75 25.70 -59.07
CA HIS A 358 5.96 27.14 -59.17
C HIS A 358 5.13 27.71 -60.33
N GLY A 359 4.55 28.89 -60.14
CA GLY A 359 3.80 29.58 -61.19
C GLY A 359 3.18 30.88 -60.71
N ARG A 360 2.41 31.53 -61.60
CA ARG A 360 1.78 32.84 -61.35
C ARG A 360 0.35 32.71 -60.83
N LEU A 361 0.17 31.94 -59.76
CA LEU A 361 -1.14 31.53 -59.25
C LEU A 361 -1.58 32.41 -58.07
N LYS A 362 -2.57 33.27 -58.27
CA LYS A 362 -3.15 34.16 -57.24
C LYS A 362 -4.14 33.42 -56.33
N GLY A 363 -4.85 32.44 -56.87
CA GLY A 363 -6.01 31.82 -56.24
C GLY A 363 -5.78 30.42 -55.64
N ILE A 364 -4.60 29.82 -55.83
CA ILE A 364 -4.34 28.47 -55.28
C ILE A 364 -4.42 28.50 -53.75
N GLN A 365 -4.96 27.45 -53.13
CA GLN A 365 -5.19 27.38 -51.69
C GLN A 365 -4.60 26.09 -51.10
N VAL A 366 -4.14 26.15 -49.86
CA VAL A 366 -3.73 24.97 -49.09
C VAL A 366 -4.95 24.09 -48.80
N ALA A 367 -4.71 22.81 -48.54
CA ALA A 367 -5.73 21.82 -48.19
C ALA A 367 -6.80 21.62 -49.28
N HIS A 368 -6.45 21.93 -50.53
CA HIS A 368 -7.28 21.65 -51.71
C HIS A 368 -6.64 20.58 -52.59
N LEU A 369 -7.49 19.77 -53.24
CA LEU A 369 -7.06 18.87 -54.29
C LEU A 369 -7.08 19.57 -55.66
N PHE A 370 -6.13 19.20 -56.51
CA PHE A 370 -6.13 19.52 -57.92
C PHE A 370 -5.64 18.34 -58.75
N THR A 371 -6.12 18.23 -59.98
CA THR A 371 -5.63 17.26 -60.96
C THR A 371 -4.52 17.91 -61.77
N LEU A 372 -3.32 17.31 -61.80
CA LEU A 372 -2.25 17.75 -62.68
C LEU A 372 -2.46 17.18 -64.09
N THR A 373 -2.30 18.02 -65.10
CA THR A 373 -2.30 17.60 -66.52
C THR A 373 -1.13 18.24 -67.28
N GLY A 374 -0.77 17.66 -68.43
CA GLY A 374 0.30 18.20 -69.28
C GLY A 374 1.73 17.91 -68.81
N HIS A 375 1.92 17.13 -67.73
CA HIS A 375 3.25 16.72 -67.29
C HIS A 375 3.84 15.63 -68.21
N PRO A 376 5.13 15.70 -68.63
CA PRO A 376 5.74 14.73 -69.55
C PRO A 376 5.73 13.28 -69.06
N HIS A 377 5.86 13.07 -67.74
CA HIS A 377 5.68 11.75 -67.13
C HIS A 377 4.21 11.49 -66.82
N GLN A 378 3.62 10.50 -67.51
CA GLN A 378 2.20 10.17 -67.39
C GLN A 378 1.74 9.85 -65.97
N SER A 379 2.61 9.20 -65.17
CA SER A 379 2.32 8.84 -63.77
C SER A 379 2.16 10.03 -62.84
N MET A 380 2.57 11.24 -63.25
CA MET A 380 2.43 12.46 -62.47
C MET A 380 1.10 13.19 -62.74
N ASN A 381 0.43 12.88 -63.86
CA ASN A 381 -0.86 13.45 -64.23
C ASN A 381 -1.99 12.78 -63.42
N THR A 382 -2.03 13.07 -62.12
CA THR A 382 -2.95 12.49 -61.14
C THR A 382 -3.44 13.57 -60.17
N ASP A 383 -4.19 13.18 -59.14
CA ASP A 383 -4.67 14.08 -58.10
C ASP A 383 -3.57 14.34 -57.06
N TRP A 384 -3.40 15.61 -56.73
CA TRP A 384 -2.44 16.11 -55.76
C TRP A 384 -3.13 17.02 -54.75
N VAL A 385 -2.61 17.02 -53.52
CA VAL A 385 -3.03 17.89 -52.42
C VAL A 385 -2.01 19.02 -52.28
N VAL A 386 -2.47 20.27 -52.26
CA VAL A 386 -1.63 21.43 -51.93
C VAL A 386 -1.39 21.45 -50.42
N TYR A 387 -0.16 21.14 -49.98
CA TYR A 387 0.16 20.99 -48.56
C TYR A 387 0.75 22.25 -47.95
N ALA A 388 1.59 22.96 -48.69
CA ALA A 388 2.17 24.22 -48.26
C ALA A 388 2.32 25.14 -49.47
N LEU A 389 2.08 26.43 -49.30
CA LEU A 389 2.33 27.43 -50.31
C LEU A 389 3.10 28.61 -49.73
N GLN A 390 3.89 29.23 -50.58
CA GLN A 390 4.49 30.53 -50.40
C GLN A 390 4.11 31.38 -51.61
N MET A 391 3.59 32.57 -51.36
CA MET A 391 3.11 33.45 -52.42
C MET A 391 3.55 34.89 -52.23
N SER A 392 3.79 35.58 -53.33
CA SER A 392 3.97 37.03 -53.38
C SER A 392 3.10 37.62 -54.47
N ILE A 393 2.20 38.53 -54.10
CA ILE A 393 1.34 39.26 -55.01
C ILE A 393 1.75 40.72 -55.01
N LYS A 394 2.03 41.27 -56.19
CA LYS A 394 2.51 42.64 -56.40
C LYS A 394 1.81 43.30 -57.58
N PRO A 395 1.65 44.63 -57.60
CA PRO A 395 1.07 45.33 -58.74
C PRO A 395 1.98 45.22 -59.97
N ILE A 396 1.39 45.20 -61.17
CA ILE A 396 2.14 45.10 -62.44
C ILE A 396 2.68 46.47 -62.89
N ASP A 397 1.97 47.56 -62.56
CA ASP A 397 2.28 48.91 -63.00
C ASP A 397 1.98 49.89 -61.83
N GLU A 398 2.96 50.71 -61.44
CA GLU A 398 2.86 51.55 -60.23
C GLU A 398 2.11 52.88 -60.48
N ASP A 399 1.95 53.30 -61.75
CA ASP A 399 1.54 54.68 -62.11
C ASP A 399 0.18 54.82 -62.82
N ASN A 400 -0.50 53.73 -63.21
CA ASN A 400 -1.78 53.79 -63.94
C ASN A 400 -3.01 53.63 -63.02
N ASN A 401 -3.66 54.75 -62.69
CA ASN A 401 -4.80 54.86 -61.75
C ASN A 401 -6.13 54.25 -62.22
N THR A 402 -6.23 53.75 -63.46
CA THR A 402 -7.54 53.36 -64.03
C THR A 402 -7.84 51.87 -63.87
N HIS A 403 -6.89 50.95 -64.03
CA HIS A 403 -7.05 49.49 -63.83
C HIS A 403 -5.80 48.86 -63.18
N GLN A 404 -5.88 48.54 -61.88
CA GLN A 404 -4.75 47.94 -61.14
C GLN A 404 -4.75 46.41 -61.31
N TYR A 405 -3.77 45.90 -62.07
CA TYR A 405 -3.53 44.47 -62.24
C TYR A 405 -2.42 43.99 -61.29
N TYR A 406 -2.52 42.73 -60.86
CA TYR A 406 -1.55 42.09 -59.97
C TYR A 406 -0.94 40.87 -60.63
N THR A 407 0.36 40.69 -60.42
CA THR A 407 1.07 39.45 -60.73
C THR A 407 1.30 38.67 -59.44
N ALA A 408 1.39 37.35 -59.56
CA ALA A 408 1.73 36.47 -58.45
C ALA A 408 3.02 35.72 -58.76
N ASP A 409 3.82 35.50 -57.73
CA ASP A 409 4.90 34.52 -57.69
C ASP A 409 4.52 33.53 -56.59
N THR A 410 4.11 32.33 -56.98
CA THR A 410 3.58 31.34 -56.04
C THR A 410 4.32 30.02 -56.22
N SER A 411 4.93 29.57 -55.14
CA SER A 411 5.56 28.26 -55.03
C SER A 411 4.79 27.42 -54.03
N PHE A 412 4.50 26.16 -54.35
CA PHE A 412 3.79 25.29 -53.42
C PHE A 412 4.35 23.87 -53.43
N THR A 413 4.21 23.18 -52.30
CA THR A 413 4.51 21.76 -52.15
C THR A 413 3.23 20.97 -52.22
N ALA A 414 3.22 19.94 -53.05
CA ALA A 414 2.08 19.05 -53.21
C ALA A 414 2.44 17.60 -52.89
N TYR A 415 1.46 16.83 -52.41
CA TYR A 415 1.58 15.39 -52.18
C TYR A 415 0.50 14.64 -52.95
N PRO A 416 0.74 13.39 -53.38
CA PRO A 416 -0.28 12.61 -54.08
C PRO A 416 -1.53 12.43 -53.20
N ALA A 417 -2.73 12.57 -53.76
CA ALA A 417 -3.98 12.36 -53.02
C ALA A 417 -4.15 10.92 -52.49
N THR A 418 -3.38 9.97 -53.01
CA THR A 418 -3.31 8.58 -52.52
C THR A 418 -2.52 8.42 -51.22
N HIS A 419 -1.76 9.44 -50.80
CA HIS A 419 -1.02 9.40 -49.53
C HIS A 419 -1.93 9.82 -48.38
N PRO A 420 -1.93 9.11 -47.24
CA PRO A 420 -2.71 9.53 -46.08
C PRO A 420 -2.28 10.91 -45.58
N LEU A 421 -3.25 11.68 -45.09
CA LEU A 421 -3.04 13.00 -44.53
C LEU A 421 -2.57 12.89 -43.08
N VAL A 422 -1.27 12.94 -42.86
CA VAL A 422 -0.68 12.84 -41.51
C VAL A 422 0.33 13.96 -41.27
N PRO A 423 0.45 14.47 -40.02
CA PRO A 423 1.52 15.39 -39.66
C PRO A 423 2.89 14.75 -39.87
N THR A 424 3.79 15.44 -40.58
CA THR A 424 5.14 14.91 -40.86
C THR A 424 6.23 15.46 -39.96
N THR A 425 5.94 16.54 -39.24
CA THR A 425 6.84 17.14 -38.26
C THR A 425 6.47 16.62 -36.88
N PRO A 426 7.31 15.78 -36.25
CA PRO A 426 7.05 15.35 -34.88
C PRO A 426 7.16 16.56 -33.95
N CYS A 427 6.12 16.81 -33.15
CA CYS A 427 6.19 17.75 -32.05
C CYS A 427 6.57 16.94 -30.80
N PRO A 428 7.82 17.05 -30.30
CA PRO A 428 8.26 16.25 -29.17
C PRO A 428 7.53 16.66 -27.90
N ARG A 429 7.22 15.70 -27.04
CA ARG A 429 6.68 15.96 -25.71
C ARG A 429 7.74 16.64 -24.84
N PRO A 430 7.38 17.67 -24.05
CA PRO A 430 8.27 18.22 -23.03
C PRO A 430 8.65 17.13 -22.02
N PRO A 431 9.95 16.96 -21.72
CA PRO A 431 10.38 15.95 -20.76
C PRO A 431 10.00 16.37 -19.34
N ALA A 432 9.20 15.53 -18.67
CA ALA A 432 8.91 15.69 -17.25
C ALA A 432 10.16 15.39 -16.42
N ARG A 433 10.31 16.16 -15.33
CA ARG A 433 11.38 15.97 -14.35
C ARG A 433 10.78 15.46 -13.05
N THR A 434 11.61 14.74 -12.29
CA THR A 434 11.25 14.30 -10.94
C THR A 434 10.80 15.49 -10.10
N GLN A 435 9.65 15.35 -9.44
CA GLN A 435 9.02 16.38 -8.61
C GLN A 435 8.34 15.75 -7.40
N THR A 436 7.79 16.54 -6.48
CA THR A 436 7.03 16.02 -5.35
C THR A 436 5.52 16.23 -5.53
N ALA A 437 4.73 15.40 -4.86
CA ALA A 437 3.28 15.49 -4.83
C ALA A 437 2.76 15.04 -3.45
N THR A 438 1.53 15.42 -3.12
CA THR A 438 0.89 15.04 -1.86
C THR A 438 -0.05 13.87 -2.09
N VAL A 439 0.05 12.84 -1.26
CA VAL A 439 -0.85 11.67 -1.32
C VAL A 439 -2.25 12.07 -0.87
N VAL A 440 -3.26 11.57 -1.58
CA VAL A 440 -4.67 11.89 -1.35
C VAL A 440 -5.50 10.62 -1.20
N ALA A 441 -6.51 10.67 -0.33
CA ALA A 441 -7.46 9.60 -0.06
C ALA A 441 -8.86 10.17 0.13
N GLN A 442 -9.91 9.34 0.07
CA GLN A 442 -11.30 9.75 0.28
C GLN A 442 -11.50 10.41 1.66
N GLU A 443 -12.52 11.26 1.84
CA GLU A 443 -12.75 11.92 3.14
C GLU A 443 -12.99 10.86 4.23
N GLY A 444 -12.22 10.93 5.32
CA GLY A 444 -12.25 9.96 6.41
C GLY A 444 -11.40 8.70 6.19
N GLU A 445 -10.74 8.55 5.03
CA GLU A 445 -9.86 7.43 4.73
C GLU A 445 -8.37 7.83 4.89
N GLU A 446 -7.57 6.99 5.56
CA GLU A 446 -6.14 7.24 5.76
C GLU A 446 -5.28 6.70 4.59
N ILE A 447 -5.76 5.66 3.91
CA ILE A 447 -5.05 4.94 2.83
C ILE A 447 -6.04 4.65 1.71
N HIS A 448 -5.81 5.21 0.52
CA HIS A 448 -6.62 4.93 -0.68
C HIS A 448 -5.77 4.22 -1.74
N THR A 449 -6.02 2.93 -1.95
CA THR A 449 -5.22 2.07 -2.85
C THR A 449 -6.08 1.12 -3.67
N ASP A 450 -5.52 0.61 -4.77
CA ASP A 450 -6.12 -0.48 -5.55
C ASP A 450 -5.42 -1.84 -5.36
N GLN A 451 -5.85 -2.87 -6.11
CA GLN A 451 -5.33 -4.24 -6.06
C GLN A 451 -3.83 -4.37 -6.38
N TYR A 452 -3.21 -3.35 -6.98
CA TYR A 452 -1.79 -3.34 -7.34
C TYR A 452 -0.94 -2.49 -6.38
N GLY A 453 -1.52 -1.99 -5.29
CA GLY A 453 -0.82 -1.12 -4.34
C GLY A 453 -0.57 0.29 -4.90
N ARG A 454 -1.39 0.76 -5.86
CA ARG A 454 -1.26 2.09 -6.47
C ARG A 454 -2.02 3.12 -5.66
N ILE A 455 -1.50 4.34 -5.60
CA ILE A 455 -2.12 5.46 -4.87
C ILE A 455 -2.47 6.61 -5.83
N LYS A 456 -3.28 7.56 -5.35
CA LYS A 456 -3.52 8.83 -6.02
C LYS A 456 -2.73 9.95 -5.34
N VAL A 457 -2.33 10.95 -6.11
CA VAL A 457 -1.57 12.11 -5.62
C VAL A 457 -2.09 13.41 -6.22
N LYS A 458 -1.98 14.51 -5.49
CA LYS A 458 -2.19 15.85 -6.02
C LYS A 458 -0.84 16.50 -6.29
N PHE A 459 -0.57 16.84 -7.56
CA PHE A 459 0.60 17.63 -7.91
C PHE A 459 0.45 19.08 -7.45
N HIS A 460 1.54 19.73 -7.09
CA HIS A 460 1.50 21.10 -6.54
C HIS A 460 1.02 22.16 -7.55
N TRP A 461 1.17 21.88 -8.84
CA TRP A 461 0.70 22.72 -9.94
C TRP A 461 -0.70 22.32 -10.44
N ASP A 462 -1.26 21.21 -9.97
CA ASP A 462 -2.57 20.73 -10.45
C ASP A 462 -3.69 21.69 -10.03
N LYS A 463 -4.55 22.00 -11.00
CA LYS A 463 -5.66 22.93 -10.86
C LYS A 463 -6.95 22.18 -11.23
N PRO A 464 -8.06 22.35 -10.47
CA PRO A 464 -9.30 21.60 -10.69
C PRO A 464 -9.88 21.75 -12.10
N THR A 465 -9.78 22.95 -12.69
CA THR A 465 -10.35 23.25 -14.01
C THR A 465 -9.44 24.14 -14.86
N LEU A 466 -9.53 24.02 -16.18
CA LEU A 466 -8.79 24.87 -17.13
C LEU A 466 -9.10 26.36 -16.97
N ALA A 467 -10.35 26.72 -16.66
CA ALA A 467 -10.74 28.13 -16.45
C ALA A 467 -10.00 28.77 -15.26
N GLN A 468 -9.56 27.97 -14.30
CA GLN A 468 -8.83 28.41 -13.11
C GLN A 468 -7.31 28.48 -13.32
N ARG A 469 -6.78 28.20 -14.53
CA ARG A 469 -5.33 28.25 -14.82
C ARG A 469 -4.68 29.61 -14.57
N HIS A 470 -5.46 30.70 -14.64
CA HIS A 470 -5.00 32.07 -14.43
C HIS A 470 -4.96 32.48 -12.95
N LEU A 471 -5.47 31.64 -12.04
CA LEU A 471 -5.47 31.93 -10.61
C LEU A 471 -4.09 31.64 -10.01
N VAL A 472 -3.48 32.68 -9.44
CA VAL A 472 -2.13 32.67 -8.85
C VAL A 472 -2.03 31.70 -7.68
N ASP A 473 -3.14 31.45 -6.97
CA ASP A 473 -3.20 30.48 -5.89
C ASP A 473 -4.58 29.83 -5.79
N ASN A 474 -4.62 28.51 -5.65
CA ASN A 474 -5.85 27.78 -5.30
C ASN A 474 -5.86 27.42 -3.80
N ARG A 475 -4.86 27.87 -3.03
CA ARG A 475 -4.76 27.65 -1.59
C ARG A 475 -5.35 28.84 -0.83
N THR A 476 -6.62 29.16 -1.09
CA THR A 476 -7.40 29.92 -0.11
C THR A 476 -7.66 28.99 1.08
N GLY A 477 -7.30 29.45 2.28
CA GLY A 477 -7.10 28.62 3.49
C GLY A 477 -8.30 27.86 4.08
N ASP A 478 -9.38 27.68 3.32
CA ASP A 478 -10.59 26.93 3.71
C ASP A 478 -11.03 25.87 2.67
N ASP A 479 -10.38 25.79 1.51
CA ASP A 479 -10.71 24.76 0.52
C ASP A 479 -10.08 23.43 0.95
N LYS A 480 -10.82 22.64 1.74
CA LYS A 480 -10.63 21.19 1.75
C LYS A 480 -10.71 20.75 0.28
N ASP A 481 -9.60 20.24 -0.25
CA ASP A 481 -9.55 19.71 -1.60
C ASP A 481 -10.69 18.71 -1.77
N ASP A 482 -11.71 19.09 -2.54
CA ASP A 482 -12.78 18.18 -2.93
C ASP A 482 -12.13 17.07 -3.75
N LEU A 483 -12.12 15.87 -3.18
CA LEU A 483 -11.39 14.74 -3.73
C LEU A 483 -12.01 14.23 -5.04
N SER A 484 -13.24 14.66 -5.35
CA SER A 484 -13.85 14.49 -6.67
C SER A 484 -13.19 15.34 -7.77
N GLN A 485 -12.39 16.33 -7.38
CA GLN A 485 -11.68 17.26 -8.27
C GLN A 485 -10.18 16.95 -8.42
N ILE A 486 -9.69 15.85 -7.84
CA ILE A 486 -8.30 15.43 -8.05
C ILE A 486 -8.17 14.83 -9.45
N ASN A 487 -7.48 15.55 -10.32
CA ASN A 487 -7.22 15.14 -11.70
C ASN A 487 -5.96 14.25 -11.74
N THR A 488 -5.98 13.08 -11.10
CA THR A 488 -4.84 12.13 -11.14
C THR A 488 -5.26 10.68 -11.38
N CYS A 489 -4.41 9.93 -12.08
CA CYS A 489 -4.55 8.49 -12.24
C CYS A 489 -4.00 7.73 -11.02
N TYR A 490 -4.11 6.40 -11.02
CA TYR A 490 -3.47 5.55 -10.02
C TYR A 490 -1.99 5.34 -10.37
N LEU A 491 -1.10 5.80 -9.50
CA LEU A 491 0.35 5.74 -9.65
C LEU A 491 0.90 4.51 -8.92
N ARG A 492 1.79 3.76 -9.59
CA ARG A 492 2.53 2.66 -8.97
C ARG A 492 3.50 3.19 -7.92
N VAL A 493 3.61 2.49 -6.79
CA VAL A 493 4.57 2.79 -5.73
C VAL A 493 5.77 1.87 -5.85
N ALA A 494 6.96 2.45 -5.98
CA ALA A 494 8.21 1.69 -5.96
C ALA A 494 8.40 1.06 -4.57
N SER A 495 8.65 -0.25 -4.55
CA SER A 495 9.00 -0.98 -3.34
C SER A 495 10.47 -1.36 -3.34
N THR A 496 11.07 -1.44 -2.15
CA THR A 496 12.45 -1.89 -1.94
C THR A 496 12.64 -3.38 -2.26
N TRP A 497 11.58 -4.19 -2.16
CA TRP A 497 11.59 -5.61 -2.50
C TRP A 497 10.18 -6.03 -2.94
N ALA A 498 10.02 -6.54 -4.16
CA ALA A 498 8.73 -6.99 -4.68
C ALA A 498 8.86 -8.32 -5.42
N GLY A 499 7.98 -9.27 -5.11
CA GLY A 499 7.87 -10.57 -5.75
C GLY A 499 6.46 -11.13 -5.68
N ASP A 500 6.27 -12.36 -6.17
CA ASP A 500 4.97 -13.03 -6.19
C ASP A 500 4.56 -13.47 -4.78
N HIS A 501 3.70 -12.69 -4.13
CA HIS A 501 3.26 -12.89 -2.74
C HIS A 501 4.38 -12.81 -1.68
N TYR A 502 5.49 -12.14 -1.97
CA TYR A 502 6.55 -11.81 -1.01
C TYR A 502 7.18 -10.44 -1.28
N GLY A 503 7.83 -9.85 -0.28
CA GLY A 503 8.52 -8.57 -0.39
C GLY A 503 8.13 -7.57 0.71
N HIS A 504 8.36 -6.29 0.44
CA HIS A 504 8.03 -5.17 1.31
C HIS A 504 6.84 -4.39 0.76
N ILE A 505 5.90 -4.02 1.63
CA ILE A 505 4.78 -3.13 1.28
C ILE A 505 4.58 -2.09 2.38
N ALA A 506 4.74 -0.83 2.01
CA ALA A 506 4.49 0.32 2.86
C ALA A 506 3.80 1.38 2.01
N LEU A 507 2.46 1.35 1.97
CA LEU A 507 1.68 2.27 1.17
C LEU A 507 1.74 3.69 1.79
N PRO A 508 2.12 4.71 1.01
CA PRO A 508 2.02 6.09 1.45
C PRO A 508 0.57 6.45 1.83
N ARG A 509 0.42 7.18 2.94
CA ARG A 509 -0.87 7.60 3.51
C ARG A 509 -1.24 9.01 3.10
N ALA A 510 -2.52 9.35 3.15
CA ALA A 510 -3.01 10.69 2.83
C ALA A 510 -2.26 11.79 3.61
N GLY A 511 -1.89 12.87 2.92
CA GLY A 511 -1.11 13.98 3.48
C GLY A 511 0.40 13.76 3.51
N GLN A 512 0.90 12.56 3.21
CA GLN A 512 2.34 12.33 3.06
C GLN A 512 2.85 12.91 1.73
N GLU A 513 4.09 13.38 1.73
CA GLU A 513 4.77 13.87 0.53
C GLU A 513 5.58 12.74 -0.10
N VAL A 514 5.40 12.58 -1.41
CA VAL A 514 6.04 11.55 -2.22
C VAL A 514 6.80 12.14 -3.39
N ILE A 515 7.86 11.45 -3.79
CA ILE A 515 8.64 11.74 -4.99
C ILE A 515 7.93 11.08 -6.17
N ILE A 516 7.59 11.87 -7.18
CA ILE A 516 7.05 11.40 -8.45
C ILE A 516 8.14 11.48 -9.51
N ASP A 517 8.35 10.36 -10.18
CA ASP A 517 9.22 10.26 -11.35
C ASP A 517 8.44 9.70 -12.55
N PHE A 518 9.01 9.80 -13.75
CA PHE A 518 8.29 9.58 -15.00
C PHE A 518 9.03 8.61 -15.92
N PHE A 519 8.38 7.52 -16.32
CA PHE A 519 9.00 6.56 -17.24
C PHE A 519 9.38 7.25 -18.57
N GLY A 520 10.67 7.23 -18.91
CA GLY A 520 11.19 7.89 -20.11
C GLY A 520 11.04 9.42 -20.12
N GLY A 521 10.82 10.05 -18.96
CA GLY A 521 10.53 11.48 -18.86
C GLY A 521 9.16 11.84 -19.46
N ASN A 522 8.24 10.89 -19.59
CA ASN A 522 6.90 11.14 -20.13
C ASN A 522 5.94 11.64 -19.03
N PRO A 523 5.45 12.90 -19.07
CA PRO A 523 4.46 13.41 -18.13
C PRO A 523 3.23 12.51 -17.93
N ASP A 524 2.84 11.74 -18.94
CA ASP A 524 1.68 10.85 -18.89
C ASP A 524 1.93 9.53 -18.14
N MET A 525 3.18 9.26 -17.73
CA MET A 525 3.61 8.00 -17.09
C MET A 525 4.25 8.22 -15.71
N PRO A 526 3.55 8.87 -14.75
CA PRO A 526 4.07 9.07 -13.40
C PRO A 526 4.07 7.79 -12.57
N TYR A 527 5.08 7.66 -11.70
CA TYR A 527 5.12 6.67 -10.62
C TYR A 527 5.74 7.27 -9.36
N VAL A 528 5.38 6.71 -8.20
CA VAL A 528 5.94 7.12 -6.92
C VAL A 528 7.29 6.42 -6.72
N ALA A 529 8.37 7.19 -6.65
CA ALA A 529 9.74 6.69 -6.49
C ALA A 529 10.16 6.57 -5.01
N GLY A 530 9.51 7.29 -4.11
CA GLY A 530 9.82 7.27 -2.67
C GLY A 530 9.01 8.30 -1.89
N SER A 531 9.30 8.42 -0.59
CA SER A 531 8.62 9.35 0.31
C SER A 531 9.61 10.30 0.97
N LEU A 532 9.13 11.50 1.32
CA LEU A 532 9.92 12.55 1.96
C LEU A 532 9.28 13.00 3.27
N THR A 533 10.12 13.49 4.17
CA THR A 533 9.69 14.16 5.40
C THR A 533 9.55 15.66 5.17
N ASN A 534 8.58 16.29 5.82
CA ASN A 534 8.35 17.74 5.78
C ASN A 534 7.80 18.23 7.14
N PRO A 535 7.56 19.54 7.36
CA PRO A 535 7.06 20.03 8.66
C PRO A 535 5.72 19.42 9.11
N ASN A 536 4.89 18.93 8.19
CA ASN A 536 3.64 18.22 8.52
C ASN A 536 3.87 16.72 8.77
N ASN A 537 4.96 16.16 8.24
CA ASN A 537 5.37 14.76 8.35
C ASN A 537 6.83 14.69 8.80
N MET A 538 7.08 15.06 10.06
CA MET A 538 8.43 15.08 10.63
C MET A 538 9.06 13.68 10.68
N PRO A 539 10.41 13.58 10.65
CA PRO A 539 11.10 12.33 10.91
C PRO A 539 10.67 11.67 12.23
N LEU A 540 10.89 10.36 12.32
CA LEU A 540 10.51 9.54 13.48
C LEU A 540 10.98 10.12 14.83
N TYR A 541 12.22 10.63 14.88
CA TYR A 541 12.81 11.19 16.09
C TYR A 541 13.19 12.65 15.91
N THR A 542 13.35 13.34 17.04
CA THR A 542 13.85 14.71 17.08
C THR A 542 15.31 14.75 16.61
N LEU A 543 15.49 15.09 15.34
CA LEU A 543 16.80 15.32 14.72
C LEU A 543 17.23 16.78 14.89
N PRO A 544 18.55 17.06 15.04
CA PRO A 544 19.68 16.13 14.92
C PRO A 544 20.08 15.41 16.23
N HIS A 545 19.31 15.57 17.31
CA HIS A 545 19.68 15.03 18.64
C HIS A 545 19.76 13.50 18.66
N GLU A 546 18.77 12.82 18.07
CA GLU A 546 18.65 11.35 18.08
C GLU A 546 19.17 10.70 16.77
N LYS A 547 20.21 11.28 16.18
CA LYS A 547 20.77 10.88 14.86
C LYS A 547 21.35 9.46 14.76
N VAL A 548 21.56 8.78 15.89
CA VAL A 548 22.10 7.41 15.94
C VAL A 548 21.01 6.35 16.12
N LEU A 549 19.74 6.79 16.21
CA LEU A 549 18.61 5.88 16.18
C LEU A 549 18.21 5.63 14.72
N SER A 550 18.02 4.36 14.37
CA SER A 550 17.54 3.93 13.06
C SER A 550 16.48 2.84 13.20
N GLY A 551 15.62 2.69 12.20
CA GLY A 551 14.62 1.62 12.19
C GLY A 551 13.28 2.03 11.59
N ILE A 552 12.26 1.25 11.91
CA ILE A 552 10.90 1.39 11.39
C ILE A 552 9.90 1.51 12.53
N ARG A 553 8.91 2.40 12.35
CA ARG A 553 7.75 2.52 13.23
C ARG A 553 6.51 2.65 12.35
N SER A 554 5.55 1.76 12.55
CA SER A 554 4.23 1.84 11.91
C SER A 554 3.28 2.71 12.73
N LYS A 555 2.13 3.02 12.15
CA LYS A 555 0.98 3.61 12.84
C LYS A 555 -0.23 2.70 12.66
N GLU A 556 -1.00 2.50 13.73
CA GLU A 556 -2.28 1.81 13.72
C GLU A 556 -3.22 2.48 12.71
N TYR A 557 -4.02 1.69 11.98
CA TYR A 557 -4.96 2.23 11.02
C TYR A 557 -6.16 2.83 11.76
N GLY A 558 -6.42 4.13 11.56
CA GLY A 558 -7.50 4.84 12.27
C GLY A 558 -7.28 5.00 13.79
N GLY A 559 -6.06 4.77 14.28
CA GLY A 559 -5.68 4.88 15.70
C GLY A 559 -4.27 5.44 15.89
N ASP A 560 -3.80 5.41 17.14
CA ASP A 560 -2.53 6.05 17.55
C ASP A 560 -1.44 5.07 18.01
N LYS A 561 -1.74 3.77 18.05
CA LYS A 561 -0.75 2.75 18.43
C LYS A 561 0.26 2.50 17.32
N SER A 562 1.31 1.78 17.65
CA SER A 562 2.40 1.46 16.72
C SER A 562 2.99 0.08 16.94
N ASN A 563 3.66 -0.41 15.92
CA ASN A 563 4.69 -1.43 16.04
C ASN A 563 6.03 -0.79 15.63
N GLN A 564 7.13 -1.19 16.25
CA GLN A 564 8.43 -0.65 15.91
C GLN A 564 9.55 -1.68 16.06
N LEU A 565 10.58 -1.52 15.22
CA LEU A 565 11.88 -2.17 15.31
C LEU A 565 12.94 -1.08 15.20
N ILE A 566 13.68 -0.84 16.28
CA ILE A 566 14.63 0.27 16.40
C ILE A 566 16.00 -0.26 16.84
N MET A 567 17.05 0.31 16.25
CA MET A 567 18.46 0.08 16.60
C MET A 567 19.05 1.40 17.10
N ASP A 568 19.74 1.36 18.24
CA ASP A 568 20.54 2.47 18.76
C ASP A 568 22.03 2.14 18.56
N ASP A 569 22.69 2.88 17.67
CA ASP A 569 24.10 2.70 17.33
C ASP A 569 25.04 3.54 18.20
N THR A 570 24.59 3.94 19.40
CA THR A 570 25.45 4.63 20.36
C THR A 570 26.64 3.75 20.74
N LYS A 571 27.85 4.29 20.57
CA LYS A 571 29.10 3.62 20.91
C LYS A 571 29.06 3.03 22.32
N ASP A 572 29.41 1.74 22.43
CA ASP A 572 29.44 0.94 23.66
C ASP A 572 28.07 0.81 24.37
N LYS A 573 26.97 1.17 23.70
CA LYS A 573 25.60 1.19 24.23
C LYS A 573 24.58 0.72 23.19
N LEU A 574 24.96 -0.29 22.41
CA LEU A 574 24.10 -0.84 21.37
C LEU A 574 22.80 -1.36 21.98
N GLN A 575 21.68 -0.98 21.38
CA GLN A 575 20.35 -1.45 21.79
C GLN A 575 19.56 -1.90 20.56
N THR A 576 18.81 -2.99 20.69
CA THR A 576 17.73 -3.34 19.76
C THR A 576 16.42 -3.39 20.50
N HIS A 577 15.39 -2.75 19.94
CA HIS A 577 14.05 -2.65 20.52
C HIS A 577 13.00 -3.11 19.52
N LEU A 578 12.34 -4.23 19.81
CA LEU A 578 11.15 -4.69 19.10
C LEU A 578 9.94 -4.51 20.01
N LYS A 579 8.96 -3.71 19.60
CA LYS A 579 7.82 -3.36 20.44
C LYS A 579 6.51 -3.29 19.68
N SER A 580 5.44 -3.74 20.33
CA SER A 580 4.06 -3.40 20.01
C SER A 580 3.45 -2.58 21.14
N ASP A 581 2.74 -1.50 20.80
CA ASP A 581 1.95 -0.77 21.79
C ASP A 581 0.75 -1.59 22.29
N HIS A 582 0.36 -2.67 21.60
CA HIS A 582 -0.66 -3.58 22.08
C HIS A 582 -0.15 -4.35 23.32
N LEU A 583 -0.78 -4.08 24.47
CA LEU A 583 -0.39 -4.64 25.78
C LEU A 583 1.08 -4.36 26.16
N HIS A 584 1.68 -3.30 25.58
CA HIS A 584 3.08 -2.90 25.80
C HIS A 584 4.07 -4.07 25.78
N THR A 585 3.94 -4.93 24.77
CA THR A 585 4.80 -6.11 24.60
C THR A 585 6.09 -5.72 23.89
N GLU A 586 7.23 -6.04 24.49
CA GLU A 586 8.55 -5.70 23.95
C GLU A 586 9.62 -6.75 24.23
N ILE A 587 10.57 -6.83 23.30
CA ILE A 587 11.86 -7.51 23.44
C ILE A 587 12.95 -6.45 23.34
N ASN A 588 13.73 -6.34 24.41
CA ASN A 588 14.84 -5.39 24.53
C ASN A 588 16.16 -6.16 24.62
N LEU A 589 17.16 -5.78 23.82
CA LEU A 589 18.48 -6.41 23.79
C LEU A 589 19.59 -5.35 23.92
N GLY A 590 20.68 -5.69 24.60
CA GLY A 590 21.87 -4.85 24.74
C GLY A 590 21.79 -3.89 25.91
N HIS A 591 22.11 -2.60 25.70
CA HIS A 591 22.04 -1.55 26.70
C HIS A 591 20.63 -0.93 26.72
N ILE A 592 19.76 -1.47 27.57
CA ILE A 592 18.31 -1.26 27.53
C ILE A 592 17.96 0.12 28.10
N ARG A 593 17.45 1.00 27.24
CA ARG A 593 16.78 2.24 27.60
C ARG A 593 15.34 2.25 27.11
N ARG A 594 14.50 3.03 27.78
CA ARG A 594 13.17 3.35 27.25
C ARG A 594 13.33 4.17 25.97
N LEU A 595 12.64 3.79 24.90
CA LEU A 595 12.57 4.59 23.66
C LEU A 595 11.17 5.19 23.51
N THR A 596 11.08 6.51 23.43
CA THR A 596 9.83 7.27 23.27
C THR A 596 9.85 8.06 21.98
N THR A 597 8.71 8.16 21.30
CA THR A 597 8.57 8.96 20.07
C THR A 597 7.87 10.28 20.39
N PRO A 598 8.36 11.46 19.95
CA PRO A 598 9.56 11.66 19.11
C PRO A 598 10.87 11.87 19.90
N GLN A 599 10.85 11.90 21.23
CA GLN A 599 12.00 12.33 22.06
C GLN A 599 13.25 11.43 21.95
N GLY A 600 13.11 10.18 21.53
CA GLY A 600 14.19 9.18 21.46
C GLY A 600 14.48 8.52 22.80
N ARG A 601 15.76 8.44 23.17
CA ARG A 601 16.23 7.78 24.40
C ARG A 601 15.69 8.42 25.68
N GLY A 602 15.15 7.57 26.55
CA GLY A 602 14.74 7.88 27.90
C GLY A 602 15.60 7.19 28.97
N GLU A 603 14.93 6.74 30.02
CA GLU A 603 15.53 6.15 31.22
C GLU A 603 16.29 4.85 30.92
N TYR A 604 17.41 4.65 31.63
CA TYR A 604 18.17 3.41 31.62
C TYR A 604 17.49 2.35 32.47
N ARG A 605 17.34 1.14 31.93
CA ARG A 605 16.62 0.02 32.56
C ARG A 605 17.49 -1.21 32.81
N GLY A 606 18.72 -1.25 32.29
CA GLY A 606 19.67 -2.33 32.52
C GLY A 606 20.43 -2.74 31.27
N GLU A 607 21.19 -3.84 31.38
CA GLU A 607 21.94 -4.45 30.29
C GLU A 607 21.60 -5.95 30.17
N GLY A 608 21.66 -6.49 28.96
CA GLY A 608 21.39 -7.90 28.67
C GLY A 608 20.19 -8.08 27.76
N PHE A 609 19.22 -8.91 28.17
CA PHE A 609 17.95 -9.08 27.47
C PHE A 609 16.76 -8.94 28.42
N GLU A 610 15.66 -8.38 27.93
CA GLU A 610 14.39 -8.32 28.65
C GLU A 610 13.25 -8.68 27.69
N VAL A 611 12.35 -9.55 28.15
CA VAL A 611 11.05 -9.80 27.52
C VAL A 611 9.97 -9.35 28.50
N ARG A 612 9.14 -8.39 28.09
CA ARG A 612 8.12 -7.76 28.94
C ARG A 612 6.78 -7.67 28.20
N THR A 613 5.69 -7.84 28.94
CA THR A 613 4.32 -7.56 28.48
C THR A 613 3.44 -7.18 29.67
N ASP A 614 2.41 -6.36 29.45
CA ASP A 614 1.33 -6.14 30.42
C ASP A 614 0.20 -7.18 30.25
N GLY A 615 0.32 -8.07 29.25
CA GLY A 615 -0.59 -9.19 29.00
C GLY A 615 -0.08 -10.52 29.55
N HIS A 616 -0.42 -11.62 28.87
CA HIS A 616 0.05 -12.96 29.21
C HIS A 616 1.44 -13.24 28.61
N GLY A 617 2.40 -13.63 29.44
CA GLY A 617 3.69 -14.15 28.99
C GLY A 617 3.68 -15.68 28.99
N VAL A 618 4.07 -16.31 27.88
CA VAL A 618 4.14 -17.77 27.78
C VAL A 618 5.40 -18.19 27.04
N ILE A 619 6.17 -19.09 27.65
CA ILE A 619 7.35 -19.76 27.06
C ILE A 619 7.02 -21.25 26.94
N ARG A 620 7.15 -21.81 25.74
CA ARG A 620 6.89 -23.23 25.45
C ARG A 620 8.01 -23.79 24.58
N ALA A 621 8.45 -25.01 24.90
CA ALA A 621 9.39 -25.77 24.09
C ALA A 621 8.97 -27.24 24.11
N ASP A 622 8.59 -27.77 22.94
CA ASP A 622 8.06 -29.14 22.78
C ASP A 622 9.11 -30.23 23.01
N LYS A 623 10.39 -29.89 22.78
CA LYS A 623 11.52 -30.82 22.91
C LYS A 623 12.36 -30.60 24.18
N GLY A 624 11.86 -29.81 25.13
CA GLY A 624 12.55 -29.47 26.38
C GLY A 624 13.06 -28.02 26.46
N MET A 625 13.35 -27.56 27.67
CA MET A 625 13.72 -26.18 28.00
C MET A 625 14.83 -26.16 29.07
N VAL A 626 15.85 -25.33 28.85
CA VAL A 626 16.94 -25.09 29.81
C VAL A 626 16.90 -23.65 30.27
N ILE A 627 16.87 -23.44 31.60
CA ILE A 627 17.00 -22.12 32.21
C ILE A 627 18.19 -22.21 33.18
N THR A 628 19.29 -21.56 32.82
CA THR A 628 20.55 -21.72 33.53
C THR A 628 21.37 -20.43 33.67
N THR A 629 22.17 -20.36 34.73
CA THR A 629 23.23 -19.36 34.92
C THR A 629 24.62 -19.89 34.58
N HIS A 630 24.74 -21.14 34.10
CA HIS A 630 26.00 -21.66 33.58
C HIS A 630 26.41 -20.90 32.31
N GLY A 631 27.55 -20.23 32.37
CA GLY A 631 28.03 -19.39 31.30
C GLY A 631 28.51 -20.18 30.08
N ARG A 632 28.23 -19.63 28.90
CA ARG A 632 28.83 -20.02 27.61
C ARG A 632 29.35 -18.75 26.93
N PRO A 633 30.45 -18.15 27.42
CA PRO A 633 30.96 -16.89 26.86
C PRO A 633 31.25 -17.08 25.37
N HIS A 634 30.83 -16.13 24.53
CA HIS A 634 30.98 -16.19 23.07
C HIS A 634 30.38 -17.45 22.42
N ALA A 635 29.36 -18.06 23.04
CA ALA A 635 28.72 -19.29 22.54
C ALA A 635 29.72 -20.41 22.20
N THR A 636 30.73 -20.62 23.06
CA THR A 636 31.81 -21.63 22.87
C THR A 636 31.33 -23.09 22.74
N SER A 637 30.04 -23.37 22.95
CA SER A 637 29.43 -24.69 22.81
C SER A 637 28.02 -24.55 22.22
N HIS A 638 27.43 -25.66 21.76
CA HIS A 638 26.08 -25.68 21.20
C HIS A 638 25.02 -25.34 22.25
N ILE A 639 23.85 -24.88 21.80
CA ILE A 639 22.76 -24.36 22.65
C ILE A 639 22.19 -25.39 23.65
N LYS A 640 22.40 -26.69 23.41
CA LYS A 640 21.91 -27.79 24.28
C LYS A 640 22.93 -28.32 25.27
N ASP A 641 24.16 -27.79 25.30
CA ASP A 641 25.21 -28.27 26.19
C ASP A 641 24.85 -27.97 27.66
N ILE A 642 24.48 -29.03 28.39
CA ILE A 642 24.07 -28.99 29.80
C ILE A 642 24.94 -29.87 30.71
N LYS A 643 26.22 -30.07 30.36
CA LYS A 643 27.14 -30.98 31.08
C LYS A 643 27.26 -30.69 32.58
N GLU A 644 27.25 -29.43 33.00
CA GLU A 644 27.29 -29.08 34.42
C GLU A 644 26.02 -29.49 35.14
N THR A 645 24.86 -29.33 34.49
CA THR A 645 23.56 -29.73 35.03
C THR A 645 23.46 -31.25 35.16
N THR A 646 23.86 -32.00 34.13
CA THR A 646 23.81 -33.47 34.16
C THR A 646 24.80 -34.04 35.16
N ALA A 647 26.00 -33.46 35.31
CA ALA A 647 26.94 -33.85 36.36
C ALA A 647 26.38 -33.63 37.78
N GLN A 648 25.66 -32.52 38.02
CA GLN A 648 24.99 -32.28 39.30
C GLN A 648 23.88 -33.30 39.56
N LEU A 649 23.07 -33.63 38.55
CA LEU A 649 22.02 -34.65 38.66
C LEU A 649 22.60 -36.05 38.92
N GLN A 650 23.64 -36.45 38.19
CA GLN A 650 24.33 -37.73 38.41
C GLN A 650 24.90 -37.85 39.84
N ASN A 651 25.51 -36.78 40.37
CA ASN A 651 25.99 -36.76 41.75
C ASN A 651 24.85 -36.89 42.78
N ALA A 652 23.70 -36.24 42.52
CA ALA A 652 22.53 -36.35 43.38
C ALA A 652 21.94 -37.78 43.37
N THR A 653 21.83 -38.39 42.19
CA THR A 653 21.38 -39.78 42.01
C THR A 653 22.31 -40.76 42.74
N SER A 654 23.63 -40.57 42.63
CA SER A 654 24.62 -41.39 43.34
C SER A 654 24.49 -41.30 44.85
N THR A 655 24.30 -40.08 45.39
CA THR A 655 24.08 -39.85 46.82
C THR A 655 22.81 -40.55 47.32
N HIS A 656 21.72 -40.45 46.56
CA HIS A 656 20.45 -41.09 46.88
C HIS A 656 20.58 -42.62 46.91
N SER A 657 21.23 -43.19 45.90
CA SER A 657 21.50 -44.62 45.78
C SER A 657 22.28 -45.17 46.99
N SER A 658 23.36 -44.48 47.39
CA SER A 658 24.18 -44.91 48.54
C SER A 658 23.39 -44.93 49.87
N LEU A 659 22.48 -43.98 50.08
CA LEU A 659 21.66 -43.90 51.30
C LEU A 659 20.57 -44.99 51.32
N ILE A 660 19.94 -45.26 50.18
CA ILE A 660 18.97 -46.36 50.06
C ILE A 660 19.66 -47.71 50.29
N GLN A 661 20.83 -47.94 49.69
CA GLN A 661 21.60 -49.17 49.92
C GLN A 661 21.93 -49.38 51.40
N SER A 662 22.31 -48.32 52.11
CA SER A 662 22.56 -48.37 53.56
C SER A 662 21.28 -48.68 54.34
N SER A 663 20.14 -48.14 53.92
CA SER A 663 18.82 -48.42 54.52
C SER A 663 18.37 -49.87 54.30
N ILE A 664 18.66 -50.46 53.13
CA ILE A 664 18.39 -51.88 52.82
C ILE A 664 19.22 -52.79 53.72
N GLN A 665 20.52 -52.51 53.86
CA GLN A 665 21.40 -53.28 54.75
C GLN A 665 20.94 -53.25 56.21
N ALA A 666 20.37 -52.12 56.64
CA ALA A 666 19.79 -51.94 57.97
C ALA A 666 18.35 -52.47 58.11
N GLN A 667 17.79 -53.12 57.08
CA GLN A 667 16.43 -53.65 57.05
C GLN A 667 15.32 -52.58 57.25
N CYS A 668 15.62 -51.30 57.00
CA CYS A 668 14.62 -50.24 57.05
C CYS A 668 13.86 -50.12 55.72
N GLU A 669 14.56 -50.30 54.59
CA GLU A 669 13.95 -50.50 53.28
C GLU A 669 13.96 -52.00 52.96
N GLU A 670 12.78 -52.56 52.68
CA GLU A 670 12.59 -54.00 52.45
C GLU A 670 12.66 -54.36 50.97
N ARG A 671 12.51 -53.36 50.09
CA ARG A 671 12.58 -53.51 48.63
C ARG A 671 14.04 -53.61 48.17
N ALA A 672 14.25 -54.27 47.02
CA ALA A 672 15.54 -54.18 46.33
C ALA A 672 15.75 -52.76 45.78
N LEU A 673 17.00 -52.37 45.51
CA LEU A 673 17.33 -51.03 44.99
C LEU A 673 16.56 -50.72 43.69
N ASP A 674 16.44 -51.72 42.81
CA ASP A 674 15.75 -51.61 41.52
C ASP A 674 14.22 -51.50 41.67
N ASP A 675 13.67 -51.82 42.85
CA ASP A 675 12.23 -51.68 43.16
C ASP A 675 11.90 -50.34 43.87
N THR A 676 12.89 -49.44 43.97
CA THR A 676 12.75 -48.10 44.55
C THR A 676 12.57 -47.04 43.46
N LEU A 677 12.85 -45.77 43.75
CA LEU A 677 12.82 -44.71 42.74
C LEU A 677 14.06 -44.69 41.82
N MET A 678 15.07 -45.54 42.09
CA MET A 678 16.35 -45.46 41.40
C MET A 678 16.29 -45.63 39.88
N PRO A 679 15.57 -46.61 39.32
CA PRO A 679 15.46 -46.74 37.86
C PRO A 679 14.89 -45.50 37.19
N THR A 680 13.94 -44.82 37.83
CA THR A 680 13.35 -43.57 37.30
C THR A 680 14.36 -42.42 37.31
N LEU A 681 15.22 -42.33 38.32
CA LEU A 681 16.28 -41.30 38.35
C LEU A 681 17.38 -41.57 37.32
N ASP A 682 17.69 -42.83 37.06
CA ASP A 682 18.66 -43.23 36.03
C ASP A 682 18.12 -42.96 34.62
N GLU A 683 16.84 -43.24 34.37
CA GLU A 683 16.15 -42.89 33.11
C GLU A 683 16.11 -41.36 32.89
N LEU A 684 15.86 -40.58 33.94
CA LEU A 684 15.92 -39.12 33.88
C LEU A 684 17.32 -38.64 33.51
N ASN A 685 18.38 -39.18 34.13
CA ASN A 685 19.75 -38.84 33.78
C ASN A 685 20.08 -39.20 32.32
N THR A 686 19.70 -40.40 31.89
CA THR A 686 19.94 -40.91 30.53
C THR A 686 19.25 -40.04 29.48
N SER A 687 18.01 -39.64 29.73
CA SER A 687 17.26 -38.79 28.79
C SER A 687 17.68 -37.31 28.83
N MET A 688 18.27 -36.85 29.94
CA MET A 688 18.91 -35.53 30.02
C MET A 688 20.25 -35.50 29.27
N THR A 689 21.09 -36.54 29.40
CA THR A 689 22.39 -36.65 28.71
C THR A 689 22.25 -37.05 27.25
N GLY A 690 21.17 -37.74 26.88
CA GLY A 690 21.02 -38.35 25.57
C GLY A 690 21.81 -39.63 25.38
N GLU A 691 22.31 -40.24 26.47
CA GLU A 691 23.03 -41.51 26.41
C GLU A 691 22.09 -42.62 25.89
N GLY A 692 22.57 -43.44 24.95
CA GLY A 692 21.80 -44.57 24.40
C GLY A 692 20.85 -44.25 23.23
N VAL A 693 20.86 -43.03 22.69
CA VAL A 693 20.18 -42.70 21.43
C VAL A 693 21.03 -43.22 20.26
N ASP A 694 20.62 -44.32 19.63
CA ASP A 694 21.29 -44.88 18.45
C ASP A 694 21.15 -43.91 17.26
N HIS A 695 22.27 -43.36 16.79
CA HIS A 695 22.35 -42.57 15.55
C HIS A 695 22.30 -43.43 14.27
N ALA A 696 21.94 -44.71 14.38
CA ALA A 696 22.20 -45.74 13.37
C ALA A 696 21.25 -45.73 12.14
N ASN A 697 20.35 -44.75 11.99
CA ASN A 697 19.36 -44.73 10.90
C ASN A 697 19.29 -43.44 10.07
N HIS A 698 20.27 -42.52 10.15
CA HIS A 698 20.41 -41.48 9.12
C HIS A 698 21.29 -41.98 7.98
N HIS A 699 20.64 -42.62 7.02
CA HIS A 699 21.18 -42.92 5.70
C HIS A 699 20.93 -41.70 4.79
N ASP A 700 21.62 -40.59 5.05
CA ASP A 700 21.67 -39.47 4.10
C ASP A 700 23.12 -39.04 3.91
N ASP A 701 23.53 -39.08 2.64
CA ASP A 701 24.90 -39.00 2.12
C ASP A 701 25.32 -37.52 1.95
N ASP A 702 25.06 -36.67 2.97
CA ASP A 702 25.49 -35.27 2.99
C ASP A 702 26.41 -35.00 4.19
N SER A 703 27.67 -34.70 3.87
CA SER A 703 28.79 -34.60 4.79
C SER A 703 28.81 -33.30 5.62
N ASP A 704 27.76 -33.05 6.41
CA ASP A 704 27.77 -32.03 7.49
C ASP A 704 26.95 -32.44 8.74
N ASP A 705 26.36 -33.63 8.76
CA ASP A 705 25.42 -34.09 9.79
C ASP A 705 26.08 -34.69 11.06
N THR A 706 27.21 -34.11 11.49
CA THR A 706 27.92 -34.50 12.72
C THR A 706 27.32 -33.89 14.01
N LEU A 707 26.16 -33.22 13.92
CA LEU A 707 25.57 -32.40 15.00
C LEU A 707 24.32 -33.04 15.65
N SER A 708 24.27 -34.37 15.75
CA SER A 708 23.29 -34.98 16.64
C SER A 708 23.72 -34.75 18.09
N HIS A 709 23.32 -33.61 18.64
CA HIS A 709 23.39 -33.32 20.07
C HIS A 709 22.26 -34.10 20.74
N PRO A 710 22.51 -35.18 21.51
CA PRO A 710 21.44 -36.08 21.94
C PRO A 710 20.75 -35.62 23.25
N GLU A 711 21.27 -34.58 23.91
CA GLU A 711 20.74 -34.08 25.18
C GLU A 711 19.26 -33.67 25.07
N LEU A 712 18.51 -33.86 26.16
CA LEU A 712 17.06 -33.66 26.23
C LEU A 712 16.31 -34.55 25.21
N SER A 713 16.60 -35.85 25.20
CA SER A 713 15.90 -36.82 24.33
C SER A 713 14.41 -36.95 24.67
N ASN A 714 14.05 -36.63 25.92
CA ASN A 714 12.67 -36.41 26.39
C ASN A 714 12.45 -34.93 26.73
N PRO A 715 11.20 -34.43 26.68
CA PRO A 715 10.89 -33.03 26.95
C PRO A 715 11.00 -32.68 28.43
N HIS A 716 12.21 -32.32 28.86
CA HIS A 716 12.52 -31.91 30.24
C HIS A 716 12.56 -30.39 30.39
N ILE A 717 12.21 -29.90 31.58
CA ILE A 717 12.57 -28.54 32.01
C ILE A 717 13.75 -28.66 32.99
N ALA A 718 14.91 -28.19 32.57
CA ALA A 718 16.12 -28.16 33.38
C ALA A 718 16.33 -26.76 33.97
N LEU A 719 16.14 -26.64 35.29
CA LEU A 719 16.46 -25.43 36.05
C LEU A 719 17.79 -25.64 36.78
N ALA A 720 18.81 -24.88 36.42
CA ALA A 720 20.15 -25.01 37.00
C ALA A 720 20.76 -23.65 37.35
N SER A 721 21.55 -23.60 38.41
CA SER A 721 22.24 -22.37 38.81
C SER A 721 23.64 -22.68 39.34
N LEU A 722 24.60 -21.83 38.97
CA LEU A 722 25.98 -21.96 39.44
C LEU A 722 26.13 -21.69 40.95
N ALA A 723 25.28 -20.84 41.53
CA ALA A 723 25.43 -20.39 42.92
C ALA A 723 24.22 -20.73 43.82
N GLY A 724 22.99 -20.56 43.34
CA GLY A 724 21.80 -20.78 44.15
C GLY A 724 20.49 -20.56 43.39
N MET A 725 19.40 -21.09 43.95
CA MET A 725 18.03 -20.96 43.43
C MET A 725 17.07 -20.63 44.57
N SER A 726 15.95 -19.96 44.28
CA SER A 726 14.94 -19.61 45.28
C SER A 726 13.54 -19.75 44.70
N LEU A 727 12.62 -20.29 45.50
CA LEU A 727 11.21 -20.43 45.16
C LEU A 727 10.38 -19.73 46.24
N THR A 728 9.70 -18.66 45.86
CA THR A 728 8.95 -17.81 46.81
C THR A 728 7.56 -17.50 46.27
N ALA A 729 6.53 -17.60 47.11
CA ALA A 729 5.19 -17.14 46.79
C ALA A 729 4.56 -16.50 48.02
N LYS A 730 3.75 -15.45 47.83
CA LYS A 730 3.07 -14.77 48.94
C LYS A 730 1.98 -15.63 49.60
N GLN A 731 1.34 -16.50 48.82
CA GLN A 731 0.23 -17.32 49.28
C GLN A 731 0.63 -18.78 49.40
N ASN A 732 0.81 -19.46 48.27
CA ASN A 732 0.98 -20.92 48.27
C ASN A 732 2.07 -21.33 47.29
N ILE A 733 2.79 -22.39 47.65
CA ILE A 733 3.61 -23.21 46.74
C ILE A 733 3.01 -24.61 46.79
N HIS A 734 2.66 -25.19 45.64
CA HIS A 734 2.16 -26.56 45.53
C HIS A 734 3.07 -27.34 44.58
N ILE A 735 3.65 -28.44 45.08
CA ILE A 735 4.53 -29.32 44.31
C ILE A 735 3.81 -30.67 44.20
N THR A 736 3.58 -31.13 42.98
CA THR A 736 2.88 -32.38 42.67
C THR A 736 3.62 -33.14 41.59
N THR A 737 3.63 -34.47 41.69
CA THR A 737 4.26 -35.39 40.74
C THR A 737 3.42 -36.65 40.68
N ASP A 738 3.20 -37.22 39.49
CA ASP A 738 2.43 -38.47 39.37
C ASP A 738 3.26 -39.71 39.80
N ASN A 739 4.58 -39.65 39.63
CA ASN A 739 5.49 -40.76 39.94
C ASN A 739 6.26 -40.52 41.24
N ASN A 740 7.36 -39.75 41.18
CA ASN A 740 8.31 -39.62 42.30
C ASN A 740 8.72 -38.16 42.54
N LEU A 741 8.85 -37.77 43.81
CA LEU A 741 9.51 -36.54 44.25
C LEU A 741 10.77 -36.90 45.03
N ALA A 742 11.94 -36.59 44.48
CA ALA A 742 13.23 -36.79 45.14
C ALA A 742 13.83 -35.43 45.58
N ILE A 743 14.21 -35.31 46.85
CA ILE A 743 14.90 -34.13 47.39
C ILE A 743 16.25 -34.61 47.94
N THR A 744 17.34 -34.18 47.33
CA THR A 744 18.70 -34.58 47.69
C THR A 744 19.55 -33.36 48.02
N THR A 745 20.29 -33.43 49.12
CA THR A 745 21.26 -32.41 49.55
C THR A 745 22.53 -33.10 50.07
N ASN A 746 23.71 -32.56 49.78
CA ASN A 746 24.97 -33.15 50.26
C ASN A 746 25.33 -32.77 51.70
N LYS A 747 24.59 -31.83 52.30
CA LYS A 747 24.79 -31.36 53.68
C LYS A 747 23.47 -31.44 54.44
N ASP A 748 22.90 -30.30 54.82
CA ASP A 748 21.72 -30.23 55.67
C ASP A 748 20.43 -30.03 54.86
N LEU A 749 19.37 -30.75 55.22
CA LEU A 749 18.00 -30.44 54.85
C LEU A 749 17.27 -29.85 56.07
N SER A 750 16.84 -28.59 55.97
CA SER A 750 16.15 -27.89 57.04
C SER A 750 14.71 -27.54 56.63
N LEU A 751 13.74 -28.02 57.43
CA LEU A 751 12.32 -27.71 57.26
C LEU A 751 11.80 -26.99 58.50
N ALA A 752 11.21 -25.80 58.33
CA ALA A 752 10.69 -24.98 59.42
C ALA A 752 9.34 -24.35 59.02
N THR A 753 8.40 -24.31 59.96
CA THR A 753 7.06 -23.71 59.82
C THR A 753 6.67 -23.04 61.13
N THR A 754 5.88 -21.98 61.04
CA THR A 754 5.42 -21.22 62.21
C THR A 754 4.16 -21.80 62.84
N SER A 755 3.42 -22.65 62.12
CA SER A 755 2.14 -23.19 62.58
C SER A 755 2.16 -24.70 62.73
N LYS A 756 2.04 -25.45 61.64
CA LYS A 756 1.92 -26.91 61.67
C LYS A 756 2.75 -27.54 60.57
N TYR A 757 3.40 -28.65 60.88
CA TYR A 757 4.05 -29.55 59.92
C TYR A 757 3.28 -30.87 59.94
N ASN A 758 2.58 -31.18 58.84
CA ASN A 758 1.77 -32.39 58.72
C ASN A 758 2.44 -33.35 57.72
N LEU A 759 2.65 -34.60 58.14
CA LEU A 759 3.11 -35.68 57.27
C LEU A 759 2.00 -36.73 57.17
N THR A 760 1.51 -37.00 55.95
CA THR A 760 0.40 -37.94 55.70
C THR A 760 0.79 -38.84 54.53
N VAL A 761 0.78 -40.16 54.75
CA VAL A 761 1.24 -41.14 53.76
C VAL A 761 0.30 -42.35 53.78
N GLN A 762 -0.02 -42.88 52.59
CA GLN A 762 -0.89 -44.06 52.45
C GLN A 762 -0.14 -45.38 52.74
N ASN A 763 1.08 -45.52 52.19
CA ASN A 763 1.86 -46.76 52.19
C ASN A 763 3.10 -46.68 53.11
N GLY A 764 2.90 -46.22 54.34
CA GLY A 764 3.93 -46.24 55.40
C GLY A 764 4.96 -45.11 55.35
N ILE A 765 5.62 -44.88 56.49
CA ILE A 765 6.72 -43.92 56.65
C ILE A 765 7.95 -44.70 57.11
N ARG A 766 9.09 -44.49 56.45
CA ARG A 766 10.40 -45.06 56.81
C ARG A 766 11.34 -43.91 57.18
N VAL A 767 11.96 -43.99 58.36
CA VAL A 767 12.95 -43.01 58.82
C VAL A 767 14.23 -43.76 59.15
N PHE A 768 15.29 -43.47 58.38
CA PHE A 768 16.60 -44.12 58.53
C PHE A 768 17.68 -43.07 58.79
N VAL A 769 18.56 -43.35 59.75
CA VAL A 769 19.74 -42.54 60.06
C VAL A 769 20.93 -43.47 60.19
N GLN A 770 21.92 -43.34 59.30
CA GLN A 770 23.11 -44.18 59.31
C GLN A 770 24.00 -43.92 60.54
N THR A 771 24.17 -42.65 60.92
CA THR A 771 24.97 -42.22 62.07
C THR A 771 24.35 -40.98 62.72
N GLY A 772 24.41 -40.87 64.06
CA GLY A 772 23.92 -39.70 64.81
C GLY A 772 22.57 -39.89 65.54
N GLY A 773 21.78 -40.89 65.13
CA GLY A 773 20.51 -41.25 65.79
C GLY A 773 19.34 -40.29 65.52
N ILE A 774 18.18 -40.61 66.09
CA ILE A 774 16.94 -39.81 65.98
C ILE A 774 16.62 -39.18 67.34
N LYS A 775 16.19 -37.91 67.35
CA LYS A 775 15.76 -37.20 68.56
C LYS A 775 14.37 -36.59 68.35
N HIS A 776 13.44 -36.88 69.25
CA HIS A 776 12.10 -36.27 69.31
C HIS A 776 11.97 -35.47 70.61
N TYR A 777 11.72 -34.17 70.49
CA TYR A 777 11.52 -33.27 71.63
C TYR A 777 10.27 -32.44 71.45
N THR A 778 9.59 -32.18 72.57
CA THR A 778 8.50 -31.23 72.72
C THR A 778 8.84 -30.27 73.86
N ALA A 779 8.57 -28.98 73.70
CA ALA A 779 8.95 -27.98 74.69
C ALA A 779 7.91 -27.82 75.82
N LYS A 780 6.64 -28.19 75.58
CA LYS A 780 5.54 -27.97 76.53
C LYS A 780 4.53 -29.11 76.55
N ASP A 781 4.03 -29.50 75.37
CA ASP A 781 2.94 -30.48 75.23
C ASP A 781 3.49 -31.91 75.03
N ASP A 782 2.62 -32.89 74.82
CA ASP A 782 3.00 -34.30 74.82
C ASP A 782 3.65 -34.80 73.51
N ILE A 783 4.41 -35.89 73.61
CA ILE A 783 4.72 -36.77 72.47
C ILE A 783 3.75 -37.95 72.56
N GLU A 784 2.85 -38.07 71.58
CA GLU A 784 1.90 -39.19 71.48
C GLU A 784 2.35 -40.17 70.39
N LEU A 785 2.49 -41.45 70.76
CA LEU A 785 2.75 -42.57 69.83
C LEU A 785 1.58 -43.55 69.93
N GLN A 786 0.88 -43.77 68.83
CA GLN A 786 -0.35 -44.57 68.82
C GLN A 786 -0.41 -45.47 67.58
N ALA A 787 -0.79 -46.74 67.78
CA ALA A 787 -1.23 -47.65 66.72
C ALA A 787 -2.71 -47.99 66.95
N GLN A 788 -3.57 -47.76 65.95
CA GLN A 788 -5.03 -47.94 66.08
C GLN A 788 -5.46 -49.41 66.02
N ASP A 789 -4.80 -50.21 65.18
CA ASP A 789 -5.06 -51.64 64.99
C ASP A 789 -3.79 -52.49 65.15
N GLY A 790 -2.63 -51.92 64.80
CA GLY A 790 -1.33 -52.58 64.90
C GLY A 790 -0.69 -52.50 66.29
N GLN A 791 0.55 -53.01 66.37
CA GLN A 791 1.38 -52.97 67.58
C GLN A 791 2.44 -51.87 67.50
N ILE A 792 2.79 -51.30 68.66
CA ILE A 792 4.00 -50.49 68.80
C ILE A 792 5.13 -51.42 69.27
N LYS A 793 6.28 -51.39 68.58
CA LYS A 793 7.50 -52.14 68.95
C LYS A 793 8.63 -51.19 69.31
N HIS A 794 9.16 -51.33 70.53
CA HIS A 794 10.43 -50.72 70.93
C HIS A 794 11.47 -51.84 71.07
N ILE A 795 12.51 -51.79 70.24
CA ILE A 795 13.56 -52.82 70.19
C ILE A 795 14.91 -52.11 70.29
N ALA A 796 15.72 -52.49 71.27
CA ALA A 796 17.10 -52.03 71.42
C ALA A 796 18.03 -53.22 71.66
N LYS A 797 19.25 -53.16 71.13
CA LYS A 797 20.29 -54.17 71.40
C LYS A 797 20.87 -54.06 72.81
N ASP A 798 20.91 -52.83 73.34
CA ASP A 798 21.41 -52.51 74.67
C ASP A 798 20.21 -52.25 75.61
N ASN A 799 20.00 -51.00 76.04
CA ASN A 799 18.98 -50.67 77.02
C ASN A 799 17.75 -50.01 76.40
N ILE A 800 16.57 -50.31 76.96
CA ILE A 800 15.36 -49.49 76.80
C ILE A 800 15.14 -48.78 78.14
N GLU A 801 15.26 -47.46 78.16
CA GLU A 801 15.03 -46.63 79.34
C GLU A 801 13.69 -45.91 79.23
N ILE A 802 12.80 -46.14 80.22
CA ILE A 802 11.56 -45.39 80.41
C ILE A 802 11.68 -44.71 81.77
N ILE A 803 11.83 -43.39 81.79
CA ILE A 803 12.15 -42.63 83.00
C ILE A 803 11.13 -41.50 83.15
N SER A 804 10.50 -41.41 84.32
CA SER A 804 9.75 -40.23 84.75
C SER A 804 10.53 -39.55 85.87
N THR A 805 10.90 -38.28 85.72
CA THR A 805 11.74 -37.55 86.67
C THR A 805 10.95 -36.97 87.85
N GLU A 806 9.72 -36.54 87.60
CA GLU A 806 8.85 -35.92 88.61
C GLU A 806 7.53 -36.67 88.81
N GLY A 807 7.10 -37.45 87.81
CA GLY A 807 5.79 -38.09 87.76
C GLY A 807 5.85 -39.60 88.00
N LYS A 808 4.90 -40.31 87.37
CA LYS A 808 4.78 -41.77 87.44
C LYS A 808 4.93 -42.39 86.05
N ILE A 809 5.44 -43.61 86.01
CA ILE A 809 5.34 -44.49 84.83
C ILE A 809 4.06 -45.32 85.01
N GLN A 810 3.14 -45.22 84.04
CA GLN A 810 1.87 -45.94 84.07
C GLN A 810 1.79 -46.90 82.88
N ILE A 811 1.58 -48.19 83.17
CA ILE A 811 1.35 -49.24 82.17
C ILE A 811 -0.01 -49.86 82.48
N THR A 812 -0.95 -49.76 81.54
CA THR A 812 -2.31 -50.29 81.69
C THR A 812 -2.57 -51.28 80.56
N SER A 813 -3.11 -52.45 80.89
CA SER A 813 -3.54 -53.45 79.91
C SER A 813 -4.91 -53.99 80.34
N PRO A 814 -5.91 -54.06 79.44
CA PRO A 814 -7.23 -54.59 79.78
C PRO A 814 -7.23 -56.12 79.96
N THR A 815 -6.20 -56.80 79.46
CA THR A 815 -6.14 -58.27 79.44
C THR A 815 -5.02 -58.82 80.31
N GLN A 816 -3.78 -58.42 80.03
CA GLN A 816 -2.60 -58.98 80.69
C GLN A 816 -1.39 -58.05 80.58
N LEU A 817 -0.61 -57.98 81.66
CA LEU A 817 0.78 -57.55 81.65
C LEU A 817 1.69 -58.76 81.88
N SER A 818 2.74 -58.94 81.08
CA SER A 818 3.78 -59.95 81.30
C SER A 818 5.16 -59.36 81.08
N ILE A 819 6.05 -59.59 82.04
CA ILE A 819 7.46 -59.23 81.99
C ILE A 819 8.25 -60.54 82.10
N ASN A 820 8.95 -60.91 81.04
CA ASN A 820 9.79 -62.10 81.01
C ASN A 820 11.27 -61.69 81.04
N ILE A 821 12.03 -62.27 81.97
CA ILE A 821 13.46 -62.02 82.13
C ILE A 821 14.15 -63.37 82.30
N CYS A 822 14.95 -63.77 81.31
CA CYS A 822 15.77 -65.00 81.36
C CYS A 822 15.01 -66.26 81.82
N GLY A 823 13.72 -66.40 81.48
CA GLY A 823 12.88 -67.54 81.86
C GLY A 823 12.12 -67.39 83.19
N SER A 824 12.33 -66.31 83.95
CA SER A 824 11.41 -65.88 85.02
C SER A 824 10.33 -64.97 84.44
N GLU A 825 9.09 -65.13 84.90
CA GLU A 825 7.94 -64.31 84.46
C GLU A 825 7.26 -63.64 85.65
N PHE A 826 6.97 -62.36 85.48
CA PHE A 826 6.00 -61.61 86.28
C PHE A 826 4.77 -61.33 85.41
N LYS A 827 3.64 -61.96 85.74
CA LYS A 827 2.40 -61.91 84.95
C LYS A 827 1.24 -61.43 85.81
N MET A 828 0.43 -60.52 85.27
CA MET A 828 -0.78 -59.99 85.91
C MET A 828 -1.94 -60.05 84.92
N ASN A 829 -3.10 -60.58 85.33
CA ASN A 829 -4.34 -60.60 84.54
C ASN A 829 -5.58 -60.63 85.47
N GLU A 830 -6.77 -60.83 84.89
CA GLU A 830 -8.04 -60.92 85.64
C GLU A 830 -8.07 -62.05 86.69
N GLN A 831 -7.23 -63.09 86.56
CA GLN A 831 -7.16 -64.22 87.48
C GLN A 831 -6.21 -63.98 88.66
N GLY A 832 -5.38 -62.91 88.63
CA GLY A 832 -4.48 -62.52 89.72
C GLY A 832 -3.06 -62.16 89.27
N VAL A 833 -2.15 -62.14 90.25
CA VAL A 833 -0.71 -61.88 90.07
C VAL A 833 0.07 -63.19 90.19
N PHE A 834 0.81 -63.55 89.14
CA PHE A 834 1.57 -64.78 89.01
C PHE A 834 3.07 -64.49 88.88
N ILE A 835 3.87 -65.11 89.74
CA ILE A 835 5.33 -65.07 89.68
C ILE A 835 5.82 -66.49 89.42
N THR A 836 6.41 -66.71 88.24
CA THR A 836 6.97 -68.01 87.84
C THR A 836 8.47 -67.87 87.70
N THR A 837 9.25 -68.73 88.35
CA THR A 837 10.72 -68.72 88.19
C THR A 837 11.28 -70.13 88.28
N PRO A 838 12.24 -70.50 87.41
CA PRO A 838 12.98 -71.76 87.55
C PRO A 838 14.01 -71.71 88.69
N GLY A 839 14.28 -70.53 89.25
CA GLY A 839 15.21 -70.30 90.35
C GLY A 839 14.53 -70.11 91.71
N VAL A 840 15.27 -69.57 92.68
CA VAL A 840 14.76 -69.29 94.03
C VAL A 840 13.88 -68.03 94.00
N PHE A 841 12.62 -68.16 94.40
CA PHE A 841 11.77 -67.02 94.73
C PHE A 841 12.05 -66.55 96.17
N GLN A 842 12.92 -65.54 96.32
CA GLN A 842 13.29 -65.00 97.63
C GLN A 842 12.63 -63.64 97.88
N VAL A 843 11.81 -63.55 98.92
CA VAL A 843 11.17 -62.31 99.38
C VAL A 843 11.76 -61.90 100.73
N LYS A 844 12.55 -60.82 100.75
CA LYS A 844 13.12 -60.24 101.97
C LYS A 844 12.22 -59.10 102.48
N SER A 845 11.59 -59.28 103.64
CA SER A 845 10.76 -58.26 104.31
C SER A 845 10.82 -58.41 105.84
N ASN A 846 10.66 -57.29 106.57
CA ASN A 846 10.50 -57.28 108.04
C ASN A 846 9.09 -57.70 108.48
N GLU A 847 8.06 -57.48 107.65
CA GLU A 847 6.67 -57.82 107.92
C GLU A 847 5.97 -58.24 106.61
N LYS A 848 5.09 -59.24 106.67
CA LYS A 848 4.31 -59.70 105.52
C LYS A 848 2.84 -59.66 105.90
N VAL A 849 2.12 -58.69 105.36
CA VAL A 849 0.68 -58.51 105.56
C VAL A 849 -0.03 -58.95 104.28
N MET A 850 -0.99 -59.85 104.41
CA MET A 850 -1.83 -60.33 103.31
C MET A 850 -3.28 -59.98 103.65
N GLU A 851 -3.80 -58.91 103.06
CA GLU A 851 -5.17 -58.44 103.25
C GLU A 851 -6.10 -59.01 102.17
N GLY A 852 -7.42 -58.83 102.33
CA GLY A 852 -8.39 -59.22 101.31
C GLY A 852 -8.20 -58.44 100.01
N GLY A 853 -8.56 -59.03 98.86
CA GLY A 853 -8.39 -58.38 97.57
C GLY A 853 -9.23 -57.10 97.43
N GLU A 854 -8.62 -56.05 96.88
CA GLU A 854 -9.27 -54.78 96.54
C GLU A 854 -9.19 -54.55 95.02
N TYR A 855 -10.27 -54.07 94.43
CA TYR A 855 -10.32 -53.73 93.01
C TYR A 855 -9.91 -52.27 92.79
N VAL A 856 -8.85 -52.06 92.02
CA VAL A 856 -8.45 -50.73 91.56
C VAL A 856 -8.96 -50.55 90.13
N GLY A 857 -9.89 -49.62 89.94
CA GLY A 857 -10.40 -49.28 88.62
C GLY A 857 -9.29 -48.70 87.73
N TYR A 858 -9.35 -49.02 86.44
CA TYR A 858 -8.44 -48.49 85.43
C TYR A 858 -9.24 -47.91 84.25
N GLU A 859 -8.70 -46.88 83.61
CA GLU A 859 -9.23 -46.35 82.35
C GLU A 859 -8.23 -46.65 81.23
N VAL A 860 -8.74 -47.22 80.15
CA VAL A 860 -8.01 -47.37 78.89
C VAL A 860 -8.51 -46.32 77.90
N PRO A 861 -7.61 -45.65 77.15
CA PRO A 861 -8.03 -44.72 76.10
C PRO A 861 -8.96 -45.43 75.11
N LYS A 862 -10.12 -44.83 74.83
CA LYS A 862 -11.06 -45.35 73.84
C LYS A 862 -10.54 -45.06 72.44
N LEU A 863 -9.96 -46.06 71.78
CA LEU A 863 -9.69 -46.01 70.35
C LEU A 863 -11.04 -45.93 69.62
N ARG A 864 -11.21 -44.94 68.74
CA ARG A 864 -12.50 -44.69 68.10
C ARG A 864 -12.78 -45.76 67.04
N HIS A 865 -13.81 -46.57 67.27
CA HIS A 865 -14.47 -47.31 66.20
C HIS A 865 -15.71 -46.53 65.73
N PRO A 866 -15.89 -46.26 64.42
CA PRO A 866 -17.11 -45.63 63.94
C PRO A 866 -18.31 -46.57 64.14
N PHE A 867 -19.46 -46.02 64.52
CA PHE A 867 -20.71 -46.79 64.58
C PHE A 867 -21.31 -46.86 63.18
N VAL A 868 -21.67 -48.06 62.74
CA VAL A 868 -22.12 -48.34 61.37
C VAL A 868 -23.54 -48.91 61.41
N GLY A 869 -24.44 -48.35 60.61
CA GLY A 869 -25.83 -48.83 60.49
C GLY A 869 -26.25 -48.96 59.02
N GLN A 870 -26.95 -50.05 58.70
CA GLN A 870 -27.63 -50.28 57.43
C GLN A 870 -29.02 -50.84 57.73
N TYR A 871 -30.06 -50.30 57.08
CA TYR A 871 -31.45 -50.70 57.33
C TYR A 871 -32.05 -51.37 56.10
N ILE A 872 -32.98 -52.30 56.29
CA ILE A 872 -33.76 -52.90 55.21
C ILE A 872 -35.19 -52.35 55.30
N ILE A 873 -35.65 -51.70 54.24
CA ILE A 873 -37.02 -51.19 54.15
C ILE A 873 -37.90 -52.28 53.57
N THR A 874 -38.91 -52.71 54.32
CA THR A 874 -39.90 -53.70 53.89
C THR A 874 -41.29 -53.08 53.75
N SER A 875 -42.12 -53.71 52.92
CA SER A 875 -43.53 -53.33 52.79
C SER A 875 -44.32 -53.76 54.03
N SER A 876 -45.05 -52.84 54.65
CA SER A 876 -45.92 -53.14 55.81
C SER A 876 -47.07 -54.10 55.49
N ARG A 877 -47.37 -54.34 54.21
CA ARG A 877 -48.47 -55.22 53.76
C ARG A 877 -48.01 -56.63 53.41
N THR A 878 -46.77 -56.80 52.94
CA THR A 878 -46.24 -58.09 52.45
C THR A 878 -44.97 -58.56 53.15
N ASN A 879 -44.38 -57.72 54.01
CA ASN A 879 -43.10 -57.93 54.68
C ASN A 879 -41.91 -58.23 53.76
N LYS A 880 -42.05 -57.99 52.45
CA LYS A 880 -40.96 -58.14 51.48
C LYS A 880 -40.12 -56.87 51.38
N PRO A 881 -38.81 -56.96 51.11
CA PRO A 881 -37.97 -55.79 50.91
C PRO A 881 -38.43 -54.97 49.71
N LEU A 882 -38.45 -53.65 49.87
CA LEU A 882 -38.82 -52.69 48.83
C LEU A 882 -37.56 -52.24 48.12
N ALA A 883 -37.35 -52.68 46.88
CA ALA A 883 -36.24 -52.22 46.05
C ALA A 883 -36.51 -50.82 45.46
N ASN A 884 -35.44 -50.02 45.29
CA ASN A 884 -35.48 -48.66 44.72
C ASN A 884 -36.47 -47.72 45.43
N TYR A 885 -36.68 -47.94 46.72
CA TYR A 885 -37.62 -47.18 47.54
C TYR A 885 -36.94 -45.97 48.16
N PRO A 886 -37.47 -44.74 47.97
CA PRO A 886 -36.86 -43.54 48.52
C PRO A 886 -36.97 -43.51 50.04
N TYR A 887 -35.90 -43.10 50.69
CA TYR A 887 -35.83 -42.95 52.14
C TYR A 887 -34.96 -41.74 52.52
N GLN A 888 -35.17 -41.25 53.73
CA GLN A 888 -34.32 -40.27 54.38
C GLN A 888 -33.93 -40.77 55.77
N ILE A 889 -32.64 -40.73 56.09
CA ILE A 889 -32.13 -40.96 57.43
C ILE A 889 -31.73 -39.62 58.03
N ASN A 890 -32.32 -39.25 59.17
CA ASN A 890 -31.87 -38.11 59.96
C ASN A 890 -30.85 -38.58 61.00
N VAL A 891 -29.71 -37.90 61.03
CA VAL A 891 -28.64 -38.08 62.03
C VAL A 891 -28.72 -36.92 63.04
N SER A 892 -28.30 -37.10 64.30
CA SER A 892 -28.45 -36.08 65.38
C SER A 892 -27.71 -34.76 65.13
N ASP A 893 -26.76 -34.72 64.19
CA ASP A 893 -26.05 -33.50 63.78
C ASP A 893 -26.79 -32.66 62.71
N ASN A 894 -28.09 -32.90 62.51
CA ASN A 894 -28.96 -32.29 61.50
C ASN A 894 -28.61 -32.63 60.04
N ARG A 895 -27.69 -33.57 59.76
CA ARG A 895 -27.53 -34.11 58.41
C ARG A 895 -28.71 -35.01 58.03
N LYS A 896 -29.19 -34.83 56.80
CA LYS A 896 -30.25 -35.63 56.18
C LYS A 896 -29.66 -36.43 55.03
N ILE A 897 -29.63 -37.74 55.16
CA ILE A 897 -29.11 -38.65 54.14
C ILE A 897 -30.30 -39.21 53.37
N GLN A 898 -30.46 -38.77 52.13
CA GLN A 898 -31.53 -39.25 51.25
C GLN A 898 -30.96 -40.24 50.24
N GLY A 899 -31.71 -41.31 49.97
CA GLY A 899 -31.30 -42.32 49.00
C GLY A 899 -32.47 -43.19 48.56
N ARG A 900 -32.18 -44.15 47.70
CA ARG A 900 -33.12 -45.22 47.34
C ARG A 900 -32.52 -46.56 47.71
N THR A 901 -33.34 -47.47 48.20
CA THR A 901 -32.87 -48.81 48.61
C THR A 901 -32.37 -49.61 47.41
N ASN A 902 -31.42 -50.52 47.62
CA ASN A 902 -30.92 -51.41 46.57
C ASN A 902 -31.94 -52.53 46.22
N ALA A 903 -31.56 -53.45 45.34
CA ALA A 903 -32.42 -54.59 44.94
C ALA A 903 -32.86 -55.50 46.12
N ARG A 904 -32.16 -55.47 47.26
CA ARG A 904 -32.48 -56.22 48.49
C ARG A 904 -33.24 -55.38 49.52
N GLY A 905 -33.62 -54.15 49.18
CA GLY A 905 -34.31 -53.23 50.08
C GLY A 905 -33.40 -52.56 51.11
N GLU A 906 -32.08 -52.67 50.98
CA GLU A 906 -31.13 -52.11 51.93
C GLU A 906 -30.86 -50.62 51.64
N THR A 907 -30.74 -49.80 52.69
CA THR A 907 -30.25 -48.42 52.63
C THR A 907 -28.73 -48.39 52.39
N MET A 908 -28.19 -47.21 52.12
CA MET A 908 -26.75 -46.99 52.17
C MET A 908 -26.27 -47.11 53.62
N ILE A 909 -25.01 -47.49 53.77
CA ILE A 909 -24.36 -47.56 55.07
C ILE A 909 -24.19 -46.14 55.61
N VAL A 910 -24.72 -45.89 56.80
CA VAL A 910 -24.55 -44.62 57.53
C VAL A 910 -23.50 -44.83 58.62
N THR A 911 -22.58 -43.88 58.72
CA THR A 911 -21.49 -43.91 59.70
C THR A 911 -21.60 -42.70 60.62
N THR A 912 -21.60 -42.94 61.92
CA THR A 912 -21.71 -41.89 62.95
C THR A 912 -20.53 -41.94 63.92
N VAL A 913 -20.23 -40.79 64.53
CA VAL A 913 -19.09 -40.62 65.44
C VAL A 913 -19.41 -41.11 66.86
N GLN A 914 -20.69 -41.25 67.21
CA GLN A 914 -21.21 -41.77 68.47
C GLN A 914 -22.44 -42.65 68.21
N ALA A 915 -22.72 -43.61 69.11
CA ALA A 915 -23.93 -44.44 69.02
C ALA A 915 -25.17 -43.55 69.20
N GLU A 916 -26.04 -43.54 68.19
CA GLU A 916 -27.23 -42.71 68.17
C GLU A 916 -28.40 -43.43 67.50
N SER A 917 -29.62 -43.10 67.91
CA SER A 917 -30.83 -43.57 67.25
C SER A 917 -31.06 -42.80 65.96
N LEU A 918 -30.98 -43.48 64.83
CA LEU A 918 -31.26 -42.90 63.52
C LEU A 918 -32.77 -42.91 63.25
N GLU A 919 -33.32 -41.80 62.78
CA GLU A 919 -34.72 -41.71 62.36
C GLU A 919 -34.82 -41.95 60.85
N LEU A 920 -35.45 -43.06 60.45
CA LEU A 920 -35.73 -43.38 59.07
C LEU A 920 -37.14 -42.85 58.69
N ILE A 921 -37.17 -41.88 57.79
CA ILE A 921 -38.40 -41.30 57.24
C ILE A 921 -38.63 -41.87 55.84
N ASN A 922 -39.80 -42.48 55.65
CA ASN A 922 -40.28 -42.97 54.36
C ASN A 922 -41.33 -42.00 53.80
N ASP A 923 -41.17 -41.55 52.56
CA ASP A 923 -42.18 -40.71 51.89
C ASP A 923 -43.45 -41.54 51.59
N LYS A 924 -44.56 -41.22 52.27
CA LYS A 924 -45.86 -41.84 51.99
C LYS A 924 -46.43 -41.31 50.66
N PRO A 925 -46.89 -42.16 49.72
CA PRO A 925 -47.59 -41.69 48.52
C PRO A 925 -48.94 -41.05 48.88
N LYS A 926 -49.31 -39.96 48.16
CA LYS A 926 -50.54 -39.17 48.37
C LYS A 926 -51.83 -39.98 48.04
N PRO A 927 -52.95 -39.79 48.75
CA PRO A 927 -54.18 -40.57 48.56
C PRO A 927 -54.97 -40.20 47.28
N ILE A 928 -55.56 -41.23 46.64
CA ILE A 928 -56.39 -41.18 45.42
C ILE A 928 -57.80 -40.63 45.74
N LYS A 929 -58.39 -39.78 44.88
CA LYS A 929 -59.75 -39.17 45.05
C LYS A 929 -60.86 -40.06 44.44
N THR A 930 -61.97 -40.24 45.15
CA THR A 930 -63.20 -40.93 44.71
C THR A 930 -64.39 -39.97 44.53
N ARG A 931 -65.34 -40.28 43.62
CA ARG A 931 -66.62 -39.56 43.47
C ARG A 931 -67.76 -40.53 43.12
N THR A 932 -68.91 -40.39 43.78
CA THR A 932 -70.08 -41.30 43.70
C THR A 932 -71.18 -40.74 42.79
N LEU A 933 -71.83 -41.58 41.95
CA LEU A 933 -73.01 -41.22 41.14
C LEU A 933 -74.14 -42.24 41.33
N TYR A 934 -75.40 -41.76 41.33
CA TYR A 934 -76.63 -42.52 41.63
C TYR A 934 -77.49 -42.76 40.37
N VAL A 935 -78.08 -43.94 40.22
CA VAL A 935 -79.07 -44.27 39.17
C VAL A 935 -80.36 -44.77 39.83
N ALA A 936 -81.49 -44.18 39.45
CA ALA A 936 -82.81 -44.43 40.07
C ALA A 936 -83.42 -45.79 39.66
N GLY A 937 -83.79 -46.61 40.65
CA GLY A 937 -84.60 -47.83 40.47
C GLY A 937 -84.04 -49.14 41.04
N LYS A 938 -82.79 -49.15 41.51
CA LYS A 938 -82.12 -50.12 42.41
C LYS A 938 -80.83 -49.45 42.90
N ASP A 939 -80.71 -49.13 44.18
CA ASP A 939 -79.70 -48.16 44.66
C ASP A 939 -78.28 -48.73 44.82
N SER A 940 -77.39 -48.18 43.98
CA SER A 940 -75.91 -48.08 44.02
C SER A 940 -75.05 -49.36 43.98
N VAL A 941 -74.32 -49.53 42.88
CA VAL A 941 -73.15 -50.43 42.74
C VAL A 941 -71.89 -49.56 42.63
N GLU A 942 -70.90 -49.81 43.50
CA GLU A 942 -69.56 -49.18 43.41
C GLU A 942 -68.74 -49.88 42.32
N LEU A 943 -68.26 -49.13 41.32
CA LEU A 943 -67.31 -49.60 40.31
C LEU A 943 -65.99 -48.86 40.47
N PHE A 944 -64.88 -49.62 40.53
CA PHE A 944 -63.51 -49.12 40.58
C PHE A 944 -62.99 -48.96 39.15
N PHE A 945 -62.47 -47.78 38.80
CA PHE A 945 -61.75 -47.59 37.54
C PHE A 945 -60.33 -47.08 37.83
N GLU A 946 -59.34 -47.72 37.23
CA GLU A 946 -57.99 -47.17 37.06
C GLU A 946 -58.04 -46.12 35.96
N TYR A 947 -57.64 -44.88 36.26
CA TYR A 947 -57.30 -43.90 35.24
C TYR A 947 -55.79 -44.02 34.97
N ILE A 948 -55.44 -44.31 33.73
CA ILE A 948 -54.09 -44.10 33.19
C ILE A 948 -54.12 -42.69 32.59
N ASP A 949 -53.47 -41.73 33.25
CA ASP A 949 -53.06 -40.49 32.59
C ASP A 949 -51.78 -40.82 31.81
N ASP A 950 -51.84 -40.75 30.48
CA ASP A 950 -50.65 -40.58 29.63
C ASP A 950 -50.02 -39.21 29.88
#